data_AF-A0A957CCJ1-F1
#
_entry.id   AF-A0A957CCJ1-F1
#
_cell.length_a   1.000
_cell.length_b   1.000
_cell.length_c   1.000
_cell.angle_alpha   90.00
_cell.angle_beta   90.00
_cell.angle_gamma   90.00
#
_symmetry.space_group_name_H-M   'P 1'
#
loop_
_entity.id
_entity.type
_entity.pdbx_description
1 polymer ?
#
loop_
_entity_poly.entity_id
_entity_poly.type
_entity_poly.pdbx_seq_one_letter_code
_entity_poly.pdbx_strand_id
1 'polypeptide(L)'
;NDGVVCTFSNSDIGSSITINTVSNPAGGTGYFYFGNAGSFTLDDGQSHTSDRLLPGDYQIYQSVPAGGTVDISCTGNAETGNGSVIVHLGSSEDVECTFSNSDLGGSITLVTTSDPAGTSDFYYFGGLGSFTQNDGESKVSDNLLPGDYQIYQSVWAGWTLDISCSGGNVEIGNGDIIVHLGANEDVVCTFDNTDVGSSITIVNNADLDNGLEFTYFGNIGFFALTAGGSRQSADLYPGEYEVIQGVPQGWLVDVSCTGGSVDIVDTTASIHLAANEDIVCTFDNSYVGGSISFTNVAVPADGTEFVYFGNLGFHTFTSGQGHTAENLYPGDYEIIQNVVPDWALEVVCTGGDVTVTGGTATVHLGANENVSCDFVNTSTIVQTGSVTIVTDLMGPGSSLTANYSGDLGTFSQGRDDSQVVENLVSGDYQVVQAPLSGWVLSVNCVGGSATASSQGVTIHLNAGEDIVCTFVNRNKSVLFYDDFESDRGWAANAAGTDTATGGQWEWGTPETTKYGEKSFQTSRTTSGSRNLVTGAAAGSNVDSNDVDGGVTSIRSVSIEVPALKEDMVLTLKYYFAHLSNATNADYFRVSIVGETMTKVVLEERGNSDKVFSEWEKLETKVNAFGGQTIYILIETADNGSNSSIEAAVDDVMIKLP
;
A
#
# COMPACT_ATOMS: atom_id res chain seq x y z
N ASN A 1 127.72 -74.07 -76.27
CA ASN A 1 126.50 -74.57 -75.64
C ASN A 1 126.76 -74.70 -74.16
N ASP A 2 126.23 -73.75 -73.38
CA ASP A 2 125.33 -74.08 -72.28
C ASP A 2 124.63 -72.79 -71.86
N GLY A 3 123.34 -72.74 -72.12
CA GLY A 3 122.49 -71.63 -71.75
C GLY A 3 122.21 -71.67 -70.26
N VAL A 4 122.44 -70.55 -69.57
CA VAL A 4 121.94 -70.35 -68.22
C VAL A 4 120.56 -69.72 -68.35
N VAL A 5 119.55 -70.52 -68.03
CA VAL A 5 118.17 -70.09 -67.82
C VAL A 5 118.07 -69.63 -66.36
N CYS A 6 117.86 -68.33 -66.14
CA CYS A 6 117.46 -67.82 -64.84
C CYS A 6 115.93 -67.80 -64.77
N THR A 7 115.37 -68.61 -63.88
CA THR A 7 113.96 -68.58 -63.48
C THR A 7 113.83 -67.69 -62.23
N PHE A 8 113.02 -66.64 -62.30
CA PHE A 8 112.57 -65.92 -61.12
C PHE A 8 111.21 -66.49 -60.71
N SER A 9 111.07 -66.92 -59.46
CA SER A 9 109.78 -67.26 -58.86
C SER A 9 109.36 -66.12 -57.94
N ASN A 10 108.14 -65.62 -58.12
CA ASN A 10 107.56 -64.58 -57.27
C ASN A 10 106.62 -65.28 -56.27
N SER A 11 106.94 -65.22 -54.98
CA SER A 11 106.07 -65.73 -53.91
C SER A 11 105.60 -64.54 -53.09
N ASP A 12 104.43 -64.00 -53.46
CA ASP A 12 103.71 -63.01 -52.67
C ASP A 12 102.89 -63.76 -51.60
N ILE A 13 103.17 -63.48 -50.33
CA ILE A 13 102.44 -64.01 -49.17
C ILE A 13 101.62 -62.85 -48.64
N GLY A 14 100.35 -62.82 -49.08
CA GLY A 14 99.50 -61.64 -49.16
C GLY A 14 99.17 -60.96 -47.83
N SER A 15 99.24 -59.63 -47.86
CA SER A 15 98.68 -58.72 -46.86
C SER A 15 97.16 -58.57 -47.06
N SER A 16 96.43 -58.25 -45.99
CA SER A 16 94.98 -58.02 -46.03
C SER A 16 94.54 -56.78 -45.22
N ILE A 17 93.37 -56.24 -45.58
CA ILE A 17 92.69 -55.21 -44.78
C ILE A 17 91.27 -55.69 -44.49
N THR A 18 90.88 -55.76 -43.21
CA THR A 18 89.52 -56.11 -42.77
C THR A 18 88.81 -54.89 -42.17
N ILE A 19 87.60 -54.60 -42.64
CA ILE A 19 86.72 -53.55 -42.12
C ILE A 19 85.57 -54.18 -41.35
N ASN A 20 85.38 -53.79 -40.09
CA ASN A 20 84.24 -54.15 -39.26
C ASN A 20 83.31 -52.95 -39.06
N THR A 21 82.01 -53.19 -39.02
CA THR A 21 80.99 -52.16 -38.79
C THR A 21 80.21 -52.45 -37.52
N VAL A 22 80.13 -51.48 -36.62
CA VAL A 22 79.25 -51.52 -35.44
C VAL A 22 78.43 -50.24 -35.34
N SER A 23 77.26 -50.32 -34.72
CA SER A 23 76.31 -49.21 -34.56
C SER A 23 75.74 -49.14 -33.12
N ASN A 24 75.42 -47.93 -32.67
CA ASN A 24 74.76 -47.63 -31.41
C ASN A 24 73.61 -46.62 -31.64
N PRO A 25 72.34 -46.99 -31.37
CA PRO A 25 71.90 -48.33 -30.96
C PRO A 25 72.16 -49.39 -32.04
N ALA A 26 72.29 -50.65 -31.62
CA ALA A 26 72.60 -51.78 -32.50
C ALA A 26 71.50 -52.02 -33.56
N GLY A 27 71.88 -52.57 -34.72
CA GLY A 27 70.98 -52.88 -35.83
C GLY A 27 70.96 -51.87 -36.98
N GLY A 28 71.92 -50.95 -37.04
CA GLY A 28 72.08 -50.05 -38.20
C GLY A 28 72.36 -50.81 -39.50
N THR A 29 71.83 -50.33 -40.62
CA THR A 29 71.95 -51.01 -41.92
C THR A 29 72.46 -50.06 -43.01
N GLY A 30 73.15 -50.60 -44.02
CA GLY A 30 73.43 -49.87 -45.26
C GLY A 30 74.64 -48.92 -45.20
N TYR A 31 75.61 -49.17 -44.34
CA TYR A 31 76.83 -48.36 -44.27
C TYR A 31 77.70 -48.59 -45.50
N PHE A 32 77.82 -47.57 -46.35
CA PHE A 32 78.54 -47.66 -47.62
C PHE A 32 80.01 -47.29 -47.48
N TYR A 33 80.89 -48.20 -47.90
CA TYR A 33 82.35 -48.05 -47.91
C TYR A 33 82.89 -47.99 -49.33
N PHE A 34 83.86 -47.11 -49.57
CA PHE A 34 84.50 -46.94 -50.88
C PHE A 34 85.95 -46.48 -50.76
N GLY A 35 86.77 -46.76 -51.77
CA GLY A 35 88.18 -46.38 -51.77
C GLY A 35 89.01 -47.13 -52.80
N ASN A 36 90.34 -47.06 -52.68
CA ASN A 36 91.26 -47.83 -53.53
C ASN A 36 91.44 -49.29 -53.05
N ALA A 37 90.84 -49.67 -51.92
CA ALA A 37 90.73 -51.05 -51.43
C ALA A 37 89.45 -51.79 -51.88
N GLY A 38 88.57 -51.13 -52.64
CA GLY A 38 87.29 -51.66 -53.12
C GLY A 38 86.07 -50.83 -52.67
N SER A 39 84.86 -51.31 -52.98
CA SER A 39 83.60 -50.75 -52.49
C SER A 39 82.62 -51.86 -52.08
N PHE A 40 81.92 -51.63 -50.96
CA PHE A 40 81.01 -52.60 -50.35
C PHE A 40 80.05 -51.90 -49.38
N THR A 41 79.06 -52.63 -48.87
CA THR A 41 78.09 -52.14 -47.90
C THR A 41 78.01 -53.14 -46.76
N LEU A 42 78.01 -52.65 -45.53
CA LEU A 42 77.91 -53.48 -44.32
C LEU A 42 76.76 -52.99 -43.45
N ASP A 43 76.11 -53.93 -42.80
CA ASP A 43 75.20 -53.67 -41.68
C ASP A 43 75.94 -53.85 -40.34
N ASP A 44 75.26 -53.53 -39.25
CA ASP A 44 75.76 -53.71 -37.89
C ASP A 44 76.23 -55.14 -37.62
N GLY A 45 77.45 -55.25 -37.07
CA GLY A 45 78.10 -56.51 -36.75
C GLY A 45 78.70 -57.27 -37.94
N GLN A 46 78.63 -56.72 -39.16
CA GLN A 46 79.23 -57.33 -40.35
C GLN A 46 80.67 -56.86 -40.59
N SER A 47 81.43 -57.64 -41.37
CA SER A 47 82.78 -57.31 -41.79
C SER A 47 83.08 -57.66 -43.24
N HIS A 48 84.09 -57.00 -43.81
CA HIS A 48 84.60 -57.26 -45.16
C HIS A 48 86.13 -57.27 -45.19
N THR A 49 86.72 -58.27 -45.84
CA THR A 49 88.18 -58.41 -45.97
C THR A 49 88.61 -58.30 -47.43
N SER A 50 89.56 -57.39 -47.69
CA SER A 50 90.27 -57.26 -48.96
C SER A 50 91.65 -57.94 -48.85
N ASP A 51 91.84 -59.06 -49.55
CA ASP A 51 93.05 -59.89 -49.49
C ASP A 51 93.99 -59.70 -50.68
N ARG A 52 95.24 -60.19 -50.54
CA ARG A 52 96.29 -60.21 -51.58
C ARG A 52 96.67 -58.81 -52.07
N LEU A 53 96.67 -57.86 -51.13
CA LEU A 53 97.03 -56.48 -51.38
C LEU A 53 98.55 -56.35 -51.45
N LEU A 54 99.04 -55.57 -52.42
CA LEU A 54 100.46 -55.20 -52.48
C LEU A 54 100.77 -54.15 -51.40
N PRO A 55 102.01 -54.10 -50.85
CA PRO A 55 102.40 -53.05 -49.93
C PRO A 55 102.18 -51.66 -50.52
N GLY A 56 101.62 -50.75 -49.72
CA GLY A 56 101.26 -49.40 -50.15
C GLY A 56 100.13 -48.80 -49.32
N ASP A 57 99.71 -47.59 -49.71
CA ASP A 57 98.70 -46.83 -48.97
C ASP A 57 97.29 -47.09 -49.51
N TYR A 58 96.41 -47.57 -48.63
CA TYR A 58 95.01 -47.84 -48.95
C TYR A 58 94.10 -46.86 -48.22
N GLN A 59 93.38 -46.04 -48.97
CA GLN A 59 92.39 -45.11 -48.47
C GLN A 59 90.99 -45.72 -48.57
N ILE A 60 90.28 -45.71 -47.46
CA ILE A 60 88.91 -46.19 -47.32
C ILE A 60 88.07 -45.09 -46.67
N TYR A 61 86.89 -44.84 -47.24
CA TYR A 61 85.92 -43.86 -46.78
C TYR A 61 84.62 -44.57 -46.44
N GLN A 62 83.91 -44.09 -45.42
CA GLN A 62 82.54 -44.45 -45.12
C GLN A 62 81.64 -43.22 -45.34
N SER A 63 80.51 -43.39 -46.04
CA SER A 63 79.50 -42.34 -46.10
C SER A 63 78.77 -42.25 -44.76
N VAL A 64 79.07 -41.23 -43.95
CA VAL A 64 78.43 -41.01 -42.65
C VAL A 64 77.05 -40.39 -42.87
N PRO A 65 75.94 -41.02 -42.43
CA PRO A 65 74.61 -40.44 -42.52
C PRO A 65 74.52 -39.10 -41.76
N ALA A 66 73.67 -38.18 -42.24
CA ALA A 66 73.47 -36.90 -41.57
C ALA A 66 72.93 -37.12 -40.14
N GLY A 67 73.59 -36.50 -39.14
CA GLY A 67 73.23 -36.65 -37.73
C GLY A 67 73.91 -37.82 -37.00
N GLY A 68 74.65 -38.68 -37.71
CA GLY A 68 75.48 -39.72 -37.13
C GLY A 68 76.92 -39.26 -36.89
N THR A 69 77.61 -39.91 -35.95
CA THR A 69 79.07 -39.83 -35.80
C THR A 69 79.70 -41.18 -36.07
N VAL A 70 80.94 -41.21 -36.55
CA VAL A 70 81.72 -42.43 -36.65
C VAL A 70 83.07 -42.27 -35.97
N ASP A 71 83.39 -43.24 -35.12
CA ASP A 71 84.72 -43.41 -34.56
C ASP A 71 85.42 -44.60 -35.20
N ILE A 72 86.70 -44.48 -35.53
CA ILE A 72 87.45 -45.48 -36.28
C ILE A 72 88.67 -45.91 -35.46
N SER A 73 88.82 -47.22 -35.24
CA SER A 73 90.00 -47.80 -34.58
C SER A 73 90.62 -48.88 -35.44
N CYS A 74 91.96 -48.93 -35.55
CA CYS A 74 92.67 -49.92 -36.34
C CYS A 74 93.81 -50.61 -35.56
N THR A 75 94.13 -51.85 -35.91
CA THR A 75 95.15 -52.67 -35.24
C THR A 75 96.58 -52.47 -35.78
N GLY A 76 96.73 -51.88 -36.97
CA GLY A 76 98.02 -51.65 -37.65
C GLY A 76 98.34 -50.17 -37.92
N ASN A 77 99.34 -49.90 -38.75
CA ASN A 77 99.75 -48.52 -39.07
C ASN A 77 98.72 -47.82 -39.96
N ALA A 78 97.87 -46.99 -39.35
CA ALA A 78 96.81 -46.28 -40.04
C ALA A 78 96.62 -44.85 -39.51
N GLU A 79 96.26 -43.94 -40.41
CA GLU A 79 95.86 -42.57 -40.10
C GLU A 79 94.33 -42.47 -40.20
N THR A 80 93.66 -42.22 -39.08
CA THR A 80 92.19 -42.11 -39.01
C THR A 80 91.74 -40.66 -39.11
N GLY A 81 90.70 -40.41 -39.89
CA GLY A 81 90.02 -39.13 -40.03
C GLY A 81 88.51 -39.29 -39.90
N ASN A 82 87.76 -38.18 -40.00
CA ASN A 82 86.31 -38.19 -39.87
C ASN A 82 85.64 -38.95 -41.04
N GLY A 83 85.25 -40.20 -40.80
CA GLY A 83 84.67 -41.07 -41.83
C GLY A 83 85.67 -41.61 -42.86
N SER A 84 86.98 -41.55 -42.59
CA SER A 84 88.01 -42.05 -43.51
C SER A 84 89.20 -42.65 -42.77
N VAL A 85 89.87 -43.63 -43.37
CA VAL A 85 91.13 -44.17 -42.87
C VAL A 85 92.13 -44.37 -44.02
N ILE A 86 93.39 -44.03 -43.77
CA ILE A 86 94.52 -44.36 -44.64
C ILE A 86 95.34 -45.46 -43.96
N VAL A 87 95.37 -46.65 -44.54
CA VAL A 87 96.15 -47.79 -44.04
C VAL A 87 97.47 -47.86 -44.80
N HIS A 88 98.59 -47.74 -44.08
CA HIS A 88 99.94 -47.87 -44.62
C HIS A 88 100.38 -49.34 -44.55
N LEU A 89 100.00 -50.13 -45.55
CA LEU A 89 100.12 -51.57 -45.52
C LEU A 89 101.55 -52.04 -45.87
N GLY A 90 102.24 -52.68 -44.93
CA GLY A 90 103.53 -53.33 -45.12
C GLY A 90 103.44 -54.69 -45.82
N SER A 91 104.61 -55.30 -46.09
CA SER A 91 104.68 -56.66 -46.62
C SER A 91 104.32 -57.70 -45.56
N SER A 92 103.37 -58.58 -45.88
CA SER A 92 102.86 -59.64 -44.97
C SER A 92 102.27 -59.08 -43.68
N GLU A 93 101.54 -57.96 -43.79
CA GLU A 93 100.82 -57.30 -42.69
C GLU A 93 99.31 -57.45 -42.90
N ASP A 94 98.57 -57.70 -41.82
CA ASP A 94 97.11 -57.72 -41.82
C ASP A 94 96.61 -56.60 -40.90
N VAL A 95 95.80 -55.70 -41.45
CA VAL A 95 95.25 -54.55 -40.70
C VAL A 95 93.75 -54.69 -40.58
N GLU A 96 93.24 -54.58 -39.36
CA GLU A 96 91.81 -54.62 -39.07
C GLU A 96 91.36 -53.25 -38.56
N CYS A 97 90.32 -52.69 -39.14
CA CYS A 97 89.74 -51.41 -38.76
C CYS A 97 88.26 -51.57 -38.42
N THR A 98 87.82 -51.04 -37.28
CA THR A 98 86.42 -51.05 -36.83
C THR A 98 85.84 -49.65 -36.87
N PHE A 99 84.74 -49.48 -37.59
CA PHE A 99 83.96 -48.24 -37.71
C PHE A 99 82.75 -48.32 -36.77
N SER A 100 82.71 -47.46 -35.75
CA SER A 100 81.68 -47.41 -34.72
C SER A 100 80.75 -46.22 -34.93
N ASN A 101 79.53 -46.50 -35.40
CA ASN A 101 78.53 -45.49 -35.77
C ASN A 101 77.61 -45.20 -34.57
N SER A 102 77.35 -43.94 -34.24
CA SER A 102 76.39 -43.56 -33.18
C SER A 102 75.33 -42.57 -33.69
N ASP A 103 74.06 -42.84 -33.36
CA ASP A 103 72.90 -41.93 -33.52
C ASP A 103 72.65 -41.18 -32.20
N LEU A 104 72.26 -39.91 -32.25
CA LEU A 104 72.12 -39.05 -31.06
C LEU A 104 70.67 -38.91 -30.55
N GLY A 105 69.64 -39.30 -31.33
CA GLY A 105 68.22 -39.31 -30.91
C GLY A 105 67.61 -37.93 -30.61
N GLY A 106 66.28 -37.81 -30.68
CA GLY A 106 65.53 -36.58 -30.31
C GLY A 106 64.81 -36.70 -28.95
N SER A 107 64.21 -35.61 -28.46
CA SER A 107 63.41 -35.59 -27.22
C SER A 107 62.06 -34.89 -27.35
N ILE A 108 61.08 -35.31 -26.53
CA ILE A 108 59.80 -34.61 -26.34
C ILE A 108 59.61 -34.31 -24.85
N THR A 109 59.42 -33.04 -24.51
CA THR A 109 59.12 -32.56 -23.15
C THR A 109 57.71 -32.03 -23.07
N LEU A 110 56.93 -32.48 -22.08
CA LEU A 110 55.58 -32.00 -21.80
C LEU A 110 55.57 -31.27 -20.46
N VAL A 111 55.18 -30.00 -20.46
CA VAL A 111 55.07 -29.14 -19.27
C VAL A 111 53.59 -28.93 -18.95
N THR A 112 53.21 -29.07 -17.68
CA THR A 112 51.83 -28.86 -17.21
C THR A 112 51.76 -27.61 -16.35
N THR A 113 50.81 -26.73 -16.67
CA THR A 113 50.54 -25.50 -15.92
C THR A 113 49.04 -25.38 -15.67
N SER A 114 48.66 -24.78 -14.55
CA SER A 114 47.27 -24.54 -14.19
C SER A 114 47.03 -23.15 -13.60
N ASP A 115 45.84 -22.61 -13.85
CA ASP A 115 45.30 -21.41 -13.20
C ASP A 115 43.90 -21.73 -12.65
N PRO A 116 43.70 -21.82 -11.32
CA PRO A 116 44.65 -21.51 -10.27
C PRO A 116 45.78 -22.55 -10.14
N ALA A 117 46.97 -22.05 -9.76
CA ALA A 117 48.16 -22.88 -9.53
C ALA A 117 47.96 -23.91 -8.39
N GLY A 118 48.66 -25.04 -8.48
CA GLY A 118 48.62 -26.14 -7.52
C GLY A 118 47.57 -27.23 -7.81
N THR A 119 46.92 -27.18 -8.99
CA THR A 119 45.96 -28.21 -9.41
C THR A 119 46.68 -29.54 -9.71
N SER A 120 46.12 -30.66 -9.24
CA SER A 120 46.74 -31.98 -9.34
C SER A 120 46.05 -32.90 -10.36
N ASP A 121 46.73 -33.98 -10.73
CA ASP A 121 46.15 -35.13 -11.44
C ASP A 121 45.66 -34.86 -12.89
N PHE A 122 46.34 -33.99 -13.64
CA PHE A 122 46.11 -33.86 -15.08
C PHE A 122 46.54 -35.15 -15.80
N TYR A 123 45.61 -35.78 -16.51
CA TYR A 123 45.83 -37.09 -17.12
C TYR A 123 46.22 -36.99 -18.60
N TYR A 124 47.35 -37.62 -18.93
CA TYR A 124 47.90 -37.72 -20.28
C TYR A 124 47.92 -39.15 -20.78
N PHE A 125 47.75 -39.34 -22.09
CA PHE A 125 47.83 -40.64 -22.75
C PHE A 125 48.23 -40.52 -24.23
N GLY A 126 48.67 -41.62 -24.85
CA GLY A 126 49.03 -41.67 -26.27
C GLY A 126 50.39 -42.31 -26.55
N GLY A 127 51.11 -41.79 -27.54
CA GLY A 127 52.38 -42.29 -28.06
C GLY A 127 53.56 -42.27 -27.08
N LEU A 128 53.42 -41.60 -25.94
CA LEU A 128 54.39 -41.58 -24.83
C LEU A 128 53.94 -42.41 -23.61
N GLY A 129 52.87 -43.19 -23.75
CA GLY A 129 52.22 -43.92 -22.66
C GLY A 129 51.28 -43.05 -21.82
N SER A 130 50.70 -43.63 -20.76
CA SER A 130 49.78 -42.95 -19.84
C SER A 130 50.47 -42.50 -18.56
N PHE A 131 50.18 -41.30 -18.08
CA PHE A 131 50.71 -40.76 -16.83
C PHE A 131 49.85 -39.59 -16.33
N THR A 132 50.05 -39.19 -15.07
CA THR A 132 49.50 -37.94 -14.51
C THR A 132 50.62 -36.95 -14.24
N GLN A 133 50.30 -35.66 -14.31
CA GLN A 133 51.17 -34.56 -13.85
C GLN A 133 50.36 -33.57 -13.02
N ASN A 134 51.04 -32.91 -12.08
CA ASN A 134 50.51 -31.78 -11.32
C ASN A 134 50.99 -30.45 -11.92
N ASP A 135 50.42 -29.35 -11.45
CA ASP A 135 50.86 -28.00 -11.79
C ASP A 135 52.37 -27.79 -11.56
N GLY A 136 53.05 -27.25 -12.57
CA GLY A 136 54.48 -26.97 -12.56
C GLY A 136 55.38 -28.18 -12.81
N GLU A 137 54.82 -29.38 -12.97
CA GLU A 137 55.59 -30.58 -13.33
C GLU A 137 55.90 -30.62 -14.83
N SER A 138 56.94 -31.36 -15.18
CA SER A 138 57.27 -31.68 -16.57
C SER A 138 57.73 -33.12 -16.71
N LYS A 139 57.47 -33.69 -17.89
CA LYS A 139 57.93 -35.03 -18.28
C LYS A 139 58.78 -34.93 -19.55
N VAL A 140 60.02 -35.42 -19.45
CA VAL A 140 60.95 -35.52 -20.58
C VAL A 140 60.99 -36.97 -21.07
N SER A 141 60.89 -37.16 -22.40
CA SER A 141 61.05 -38.45 -23.08
C SER A 141 62.18 -38.34 -24.10
N ASP A 142 63.34 -38.93 -23.80
CA ASP A 142 64.58 -38.83 -24.60
C ASP A 142 64.87 -40.08 -25.42
N ASN A 143 65.85 -39.97 -26.34
CA ASN A 143 66.30 -41.04 -27.24
C ASN A 143 65.16 -41.57 -28.11
N LEU A 144 64.24 -40.68 -28.48
CA LEU A 144 63.11 -41.00 -29.33
C LEU A 144 63.59 -41.12 -30.78
N LEU A 145 63.15 -42.18 -31.44
CA LEU A 145 63.38 -42.35 -32.88
C LEU A 145 62.58 -41.31 -33.67
N PRO A 146 63.08 -40.85 -34.82
CA PRO A 146 62.30 -40.02 -35.72
C PRO A 146 60.97 -40.69 -36.10
N GLY A 147 59.89 -39.92 -36.08
CA GLY A 147 58.54 -40.43 -36.32
C GLY A 147 57.45 -39.56 -35.68
N ASP A 148 56.21 -40.01 -35.84
CA ASP A 148 55.04 -39.26 -35.38
C ASP A 148 54.58 -39.76 -34.00
N TYR A 149 54.46 -38.84 -33.04
CA TYR A 149 53.99 -39.11 -31.69
C TYR A 149 52.72 -38.32 -31.41
N GLN A 150 51.60 -39.00 -31.20
CA GLN A 150 50.33 -38.37 -30.84
C GLN A 150 50.08 -38.42 -29.33
N ILE A 151 49.79 -37.28 -28.70
CA ILE A 151 49.60 -37.15 -27.25
C ILE A 151 48.29 -36.43 -26.96
N TYR A 152 47.54 -36.90 -25.97
CA TYR A 152 46.28 -36.33 -25.51
C TYR A 152 46.37 -35.90 -24.04
N GLN A 153 45.63 -34.86 -23.66
CA GLN A 153 45.32 -34.52 -22.27
C GLN A 153 43.80 -34.53 -22.06
N SER A 154 43.32 -35.14 -20.97
CA SER A 154 41.89 -35.04 -20.60
C SER A 154 41.57 -33.66 -20.04
N VAL A 155 40.61 -32.96 -20.67
CA VAL A 155 40.13 -31.65 -20.22
C VAL A 155 38.88 -31.84 -19.33
N TRP A 156 38.91 -31.29 -18.12
CA TRP A 156 37.77 -31.31 -17.21
C TRP A 156 36.68 -30.33 -17.64
N ALA A 157 35.43 -30.61 -17.26
CA ALA A 157 34.34 -29.66 -17.48
C ALA A 157 34.57 -28.40 -16.62
N GLY A 158 34.39 -27.21 -17.20
CA GLY A 158 34.69 -25.93 -16.52
C GLY A 158 36.12 -25.42 -16.73
N TRP A 159 36.97 -26.21 -17.40
CA TRP A 159 38.36 -25.88 -17.67
C TRP A 159 38.58 -25.63 -19.16
N THR A 160 39.40 -24.65 -19.49
CA THR A 160 39.94 -24.45 -20.82
C THR A 160 41.39 -24.93 -20.88
N LEU A 161 41.76 -25.55 -22.00
CA LEU A 161 43.12 -26.00 -22.26
C LEU A 161 43.69 -25.22 -23.45
N ASP A 162 44.80 -24.52 -23.24
CA ASP A 162 45.63 -23.96 -24.30
C ASP A 162 46.93 -24.75 -24.42
N ILE A 163 47.43 -24.93 -25.64
CA ILE A 163 48.62 -25.73 -25.90
C ILE A 163 49.58 -24.94 -26.76
N SER A 164 50.83 -24.82 -26.31
CA SER A 164 51.90 -24.18 -27.06
C SER A 164 53.12 -25.08 -27.17
N CYS A 165 53.77 -25.13 -28.33
CA CYS A 165 54.96 -25.95 -28.55
C CYS A 165 56.11 -25.14 -29.14
N SER A 166 57.33 -25.52 -28.83
CA SER A 166 58.58 -24.94 -29.35
C SER A 166 59.57 -26.03 -29.73
N GLY A 167 60.26 -25.85 -30.85
CA GLY A 167 61.07 -26.90 -31.48
C GLY A 167 60.21 -27.86 -32.30
N GLY A 168 60.73 -28.30 -33.44
CA GLY A 168 60.08 -29.24 -34.35
C GLY A 168 58.78 -28.82 -35.01
N ASN A 169 58.23 -29.79 -35.75
CA ASN A 169 56.97 -29.66 -36.47
C ASN A 169 55.86 -30.34 -35.67
N VAL A 170 54.92 -29.55 -35.14
CA VAL A 170 53.84 -30.03 -34.28
C VAL A 170 52.49 -29.57 -34.82
N GLU A 171 51.57 -30.51 -34.99
CA GLU A 171 50.16 -30.21 -35.24
C GLU A 171 49.43 -30.12 -33.90
N ILE A 172 48.75 -29.00 -33.64
CA ILE A 172 48.02 -28.76 -32.39
C ILE A 172 46.52 -28.89 -32.64
N GLY A 173 45.90 -29.86 -31.98
CA GLY A 173 44.47 -30.12 -31.98
C GLY A 173 43.78 -29.60 -30.72
N ASN A 174 42.47 -29.88 -30.61
CA ASN A 174 41.68 -29.50 -29.45
C ASN A 174 41.75 -30.60 -28.38
N GLY A 175 42.76 -30.51 -27.50
CA GLY A 175 43.04 -31.50 -26.45
C GLY A 175 44.10 -32.55 -26.83
N ASP A 176 44.75 -32.41 -27.98
CA ASP A 176 45.80 -33.30 -28.44
C ASP A 176 46.86 -32.59 -29.30
N ILE A 177 48.02 -33.22 -29.44
CA ILE A 177 49.11 -32.81 -30.33
C ILE A 177 49.65 -34.01 -31.12
N ILE A 178 50.16 -33.75 -32.33
CA ILE A 178 50.94 -34.71 -33.11
C ILE A 178 52.33 -34.10 -33.35
N VAL A 179 53.36 -34.70 -32.78
CA VAL A 179 54.75 -34.28 -32.94
C VAL A 179 55.41 -35.10 -34.05
N HIS A 180 55.81 -34.44 -35.13
CA HIS A 180 56.62 -35.03 -36.21
C HIS A 180 58.11 -34.87 -35.87
N LEU A 181 58.67 -35.83 -35.14
CA LEU A 181 60.02 -35.73 -34.60
C LEU A 181 61.07 -36.05 -35.68
N GLY A 182 61.94 -35.09 -36.01
CA GLY A 182 63.11 -35.28 -36.85
C GLY A 182 64.31 -35.92 -36.13
N ALA A 183 65.36 -36.24 -36.89
CA ALA A 183 66.62 -36.73 -36.31
C ALA A 183 67.31 -35.63 -35.49
N ASN A 184 67.72 -35.95 -34.26
CA ASN A 184 68.35 -35.04 -33.30
C ASN A 184 67.51 -33.77 -32.99
N GLU A 185 66.19 -33.89 -33.04
CA GLU A 185 65.26 -32.78 -32.78
C GLU A 185 64.66 -32.87 -31.38
N ASP A 186 64.59 -31.72 -30.70
CA ASP A 186 63.97 -31.59 -29.39
C ASP A 186 62.70 -30.73 -29.49
N VAL A 187 61.60 -31.23 -28.93
CA VAL A 187 60.30 -30.58 -28.92
C VAL A 187 59.84 -30.38 -27.48
N VAL A 188 59.43 -29.17 -27.14
CA VAL A 188 58.86 -28.84 -25.83
C VAL A 188 57.45 -28.31 -26.02
N CYS A 189 56.46 -28.95 -25.40
CA CYS A 189 55.07 -28.50 -25.40
C CYS A 189 54.59 -28.20 -23.98
N THR A 190 53.89 -27.08 -23.83
CA THR A 190 53.24 -26.64 -22.60
C THR A 190 51.73 -26.75 -22.74
N PHE A 191 51.09 -27.34 -21.74
CA PHE A 191 49.63 -27.51 -21.62
C PHE A 191 49.13 -26.64 -20.47
N ASP A 192 48.53 -25.50 -20.81
CA ASP A 192 48.03 -24.48 -19.89
C ASP A 192 46.54 -24.73 -19.59
N ASN A 193 46.22 -25.09 -18.35
CA ASN A 193 44.88 -25.47 -17.89
C ASN A 193 44.26 -24.34 -17.04
N THR A 194 43.22 -23.67 -17.53
CA THR A 194 42.60 -22.54 -16.82
C THR A 194 41.18 -22.89 -16.37
N ASP A 195 40.93 -22.81 -15.06
CA ASP A 195 39.61 -22.74 -14.45
C ASP A 195 39.00 -21.37 -14.75
N VAL A 196 37.77 -21.35 -15.26
CA VAL A 196 37.08 -20.09 -15.57
C VAL A 196 36.00 -19.72 -14.55
N GLY A 197 36.00 -20.36 -13.38
CA GLY A 197 35.54 -19.83 -12.08
C GLY A 197 34.04 -19.61 -11.89
N SER A 198 33.49 -20.13 -10.79
CA SER A 198 32.09 -19.93 -10.37
C SER A 198 32.03 -19.02 -9.14
N SER A 199 30.99 -18.19 -9.01
CA SER A 199 30.86 -17.25 -7.88
C SER A 199 29.48 -17.25 -7.24
N ILE A 200 29.44 -16.94 -5.94
CA ILE A 200 28.20 -16.67 -5.20
C ILE A 200 28.28 -15.26 -4.63
N THR A 201 27.35 -14.39 -5.03
CA THR A 201 27.21 -13.03 -4.53
C THR A 201 25.99 -12.92 -3.63
N ILE A 202 26.19 -12.44 -2.41
CA ILE A 202 25.12 -12.14 -1.46
C ILE A 202 24.92 -10.63 -1.43
N VAL A 203 23.68 -10.18 -1.64
CA VAL A 203 23.28 -8.78 -1.59
C VAL A 203 22.30 -8.59 -0.43
N ASN A 204 22.59 -7.64 0.45
CA ASN A 204 21.67 -7.23 1.50
C ASN A 204 20.91 -5.97 1.06
N ASN A 205 19.67 -6.13 0.63
CA ASN A 205 18.82 -4.99 0.32
C ASN A 205 17.96 -4.71 1.56
N ALA A 206 18.01 -3.50 2.12
CA ALA A 206 17.21 -3.14 3.29
C ALA A 206 16.50 -1.80 3.05
N ASP A 207 15.22 -1.72 3.40
CA ASP A 207 14.40 -0.51 3.20
C ASP A 207 14.72 0.64 4.18
N LEU A 208 15.44 0.33 5.27
CA LEU A 208 15.97 1.30 6.22
C LEU A 208 17.49 1.16 6.39
N ASP A 209 18.22 2.22 6.10
CA ASP A 209 19.66 2.34 6.38
C ASP A 209 19.90 3.08 7.71
N ASN A 210 19.91 2.32 8.80
CA ASN A 210 20.19 2.80 10.15
C ASN A 210 21.56 2.33 10.68
N GLY A 211 22.42 1.83 9.79
CA GLY A 211 23.70 1.24 10.16
C GLY A 211 23.62 -0.11 10.90
N LEU A 212 22.43 -0.74 10.96
CA LEU A 212 22.29 -2.10 11.49
C LEU A 212 23.02 -3.09 10.58
N GLU A 213 23.78 -3.99 11.21
CA GLU A 213 24.45 -5.09 10.52
C GLU A 213 23.56 -6.34 10.50
N PHE A 214 23.30 -6.87 9.32
CA PHE A 214 22.59 -8.12 9.10
C PHE A 214 23.60 -9.26 9.00
N THR A 215 23.46 -10.26 9.87
CA THR A 215 24.41 -11.37 9.96
C THR A 215 24.04 -12.50 9.02
N TYR A 216 25.05 -13.07 8.35
CA TYR A 216 24.94 -14.23 7.46
C TYR A 216 25.84 -15.36 7.96
N PHE A 217 25.35 -16.59 7.86
CA PHE A 217 26.07 -17.81 8.23
C PHE A 217 25.76 -18.95 7.26
N GLY A 218 26.50 -20.05 7.37
CA GLY A 218 26.42 -21.20 6.46
C GLY A 218 27.80 -21.72 6.11
N ASN A 219 27.89 -22.57 5.07
CA ASN A 219 29.17 -23.12 4.63
C ASN A 219 29.97 -22.18 3.70
N ILE A 220 29.41 -21.01 3.34
CA ILE A 220 30.12 -19.90 2.66
C ILE A 220 30.85 -18.94 3.61
N GLY A 221 30.77 -19.19 4.93
CA GLY A 221 31.41 -18.41 5.99
C GLY A 221 30.45 -17.49 6.77
N PHE A 222 30.96 -16.91 7.86
CA PHE A 222 30.24 -15.92 8.68
C PHE A 222 30.66 -14.49 8.30
N PHE A 223 29.69 -13.62 8.04
CA PHE A 223 29.91 -12.21 7.74
C PHE A 223 28.67 -11.38 8.08
N ALA A 224 28.80 -10.06 8.05
CA ALA A 224 27.67 -9.16 8.19
C ALA A 224 27.70 -8.07 7.10
N LEU A 225 26.51 -7.63 6.68
CA LEU A 225 26.33 -6.56 5.69
C LEU A 225 25.38 -5.50 6.26
N THR A 226 25.65 -4.23 5.97
CA THR A 226 24.71 -3.13 6.20
C THR A 226 23.74 -3.00 5.02
N ALA A 227 22.78 -2.08 5.10
CA ALA A 227 21.84 -1.80 4.02
C ALA A 227 22.58 -1.49 2.70
N GLY A 228 22.19 -2.16 1.61
CA GLY A 228 22.81 -2.03 0.28
C GLY A 228 24.20 -2.68 0.14
N GLY A 229 24.71 -3.32 1.19
CA GLY A 229 25.99 -4.02 1.16
C GLY A 229 25.92 -5.31 0.33
N SER A 230 27.07 -5.73 -0.23
CA SER A 230 27.20 -7.01 -0.91
C SER A 230 28.53 -7.70 -0.60
N ARG A 231 28.55 -9.02 -0.76
CA ARG A 231 29.74 -9.86 -0.64
C ARG A 231 29.75 -10.93 -1.73
N GLN A 232 30.81 -10.95 -2.53
CA GLN A 232 31.06 -12.01 -3.51
C GLN A 232 32.10 -12.99 -2.99
N SER A 233 31.83 -14.29 -3.17
CA SER A 233 32.80 -15.37 -3.01
C SER A 233 33.27 -15.77 -4.41
N ALA A 234 34.58 -15.77 -4.65
CA ALA A 234 35.20 -16.15 -5.92
C ALA A 234 35.85 -17.54 -5.83
N ASP A 235 36.14 -18.14 -6.98
CA ASP A 235 36.87 -19.41 -7.13
C ASP A 235 36.24 -20.58 -6.34
N LEU A 236 34.90 -20.61 -6.31
CA LEU A 236 34.17 -21.67 -5.65
C LEU A 236 34.14 -22.92 -6.53
N TYR A 237 34.50 -24.06 -5.93
CA TYR A 237 34.34 -25.36 -6.58
C TYR A 237 32.85 -25.68 -6.79
N PRO A 238 32.48 -26.38 -7.88
CA PRO A 238 31.13 -26.90 -8.04
C PRO A 238 30.72 -27.78 -6.85
N GLY A 239 29.50 -27.60 -6.35
CA GLY A 239 29.02 -28.29 -5.15
C GLY A 239 27.83 -27.62 -4.47
N GLU A 240 27.52 -28.10 -3.26
CA GLU A 240 26.40 -27.60 -2.44
C GLU A 240 26.87 -26.51 -1.47
N TYR A 241 26.22 -25.36 -1.53
CA TYR A 241 26.43 -24.22 -0.65
C TYR A 241 25.15 -23.85 0.08
N GLU A 242 25.28 -23.28 1.26
CA GLU A 242 24.17 -22.82 2.09
C GLU A 242 24.52 -21.45 2.65
N VAL A 243 23.54 -20.54 2.57
CA VAL A 243 23.57 -19.23 3.21
C VAL A 243 22.25 -18.98 3.94
N ILE A 244 22.36 -18.55 5.18
CA ILE A 244 21.24 -18.27 6.07
C ILE A 244 21.43 -16.85 6.62
N GLN A 245 20.38 -16.02 6.55
CA GLN A 245 20.37 -14.72 7.22
C GLN A 245 19.76 -14.85 8.62
N GLY A 246 20.45 -14.27 9.60
CA GLY A 246 19.89 -14.03 10.93
C GLY A 246 19.02 -12.79 10.89
N VAL A 247 17.71 -12.95 11.04
CA VAL A 247 16.73 -11.85 10.95
C VAL A 247 16.64 -11.11 12.29
N PRO A 248 17.01 -9.81 12.35
CA PRO A 248 16.87 -9.03 13.57
C PRO A 248 15.41 -8.84 13.97
N GLN A 249 15.14 -8.55 15.25
CA GLN A 249 13.78 -8.29 15.71
C GLN A 249 13.16 -7.09 14.97
N GLY A 250 11.93 -7.24 14.49
CA GLY A 250 11.23 -6.20 13.74
C GLY A 250 11.60 -6.10 12.26
N TRP A 251 12.36 -7.05 11.75
CA TRP A 251 12.63 -7.19 10.32
C TRP A 251 11.94 -8.43 9.78
N LEU A 252 11.49 -8.34 8.54
CA LEU A 252 11.13 -9.47 7.69
C LEU A 252 12.19 -9.58 6.60
N VAL A 253 12.39 -10.80 6.09
CA VAL A 253 13.25 -11.03 4.93
C VAL A 253 12.49 -11.82 3.89
N ASP A 254 12.64 -11.41 2.64
CA ASP A 254 12.35 -12.21 1.46
C ASP A 254 13.67 -12.51 0.73
N VAL A 255 13.84 -13.74 0.23
CA VAL A 255 15.09 -14.17 -0.40
C VAL A 255 14.81 -14.50 -1.85
N SER A 256 15.60 -13.93 -2.74
CA SER A 256 15.53 -14.22 -4.18
C SER A 256 16.94 -14.47 -4.73
N CYS A 257 17.10 -15.46 -5.60
CA CYS A 257 18.37 -15.73 -6.24
C CYS A 257 18.23 -15.76 -7.77
N THR A 258 19.29 -15.38 -8.46
CA THR A 258 19.43 -15.44 -9.92
C THR A 258 20.73 -16.16 -10.26
N GLY A 259 20.73 -16.95 -11.34
CA GLY A 259 21.80 -17.91 -11.60
C GLY A 259 21.43 -19.29 -11.06
N GLY A 260 21.61 -20.31 -11.92
CA GLY A 260 21.15 -21.70 -11.83
C GLY A 260 20.23 -22.12 -10.71
N SER A 261 20.64 -23.08 -9.87
CA SER A 261 19.71 -23.90 -9.07
C SER A 261 19.80 -23.60 -7.58
N VAL A 262 18.78 -22.94 -7.05
CA VAL A 262 18.69 -22.58 -5.63
C VAL A 262 17.33 -22.96 -5.07
N ASP A 263 17.32 -23.70 -3.97
CA ASP A 263 16.13 -23.97 -3.17
C ASP A 263 16.06 -22.99 -2.00
N ILE A 264 14.97 -22.23 -1.91
CA ILE A 264 14.78 -21.18 -0.89
C ILE A 264 13.71 -21.63 0.09
N VAL A 265 14.04 -21.61 1.38
CA VAL A 265 13.10 -21.90 2.47
C VAL A 265 13.32 -20.86 3.58
N ASP A 266 12.30 -20.03 3.83
CA ASP A 266 12.33 -18.93 4.77
C ASP A 266 13.57 -18.02 4.57
N THR A 267 14.53 -18.06 5.49
CA THR A 267 15.73 -17.21 5.50
C THR A 267 16.97 -17.90 4.92
N THR A 268 16.79 -19.10 4.36
CA THR A 268 17.86 -20.00 3.90
C THR A 268 17.81 -20.17 2.39
N ALA A 269 18.96 -19.98 1.73
CA ALA A 269 19.17 -20.36 0.34
C ALA A 269 20.16 -21.54 0.26
N SER A 270 19.66 -22.69 -0.21
CA SER A 270 20.45 -23.88 -0.52
C SER A 270 20.81 -23.87 -2.01
N ILE A 271 22.10 -23.74 -2.31
CA ILE A 271 22.64 -23.41 -3.62
C ILE A 271 23.38 -24.62 -4.20
N HIS A 272 22.93 -25.11 -5.35
CA HIS A 272 23.66 -26.09 -6.14
C HIS A 272 24.47 -25.37 -7.24
N LEU A 273 25.77 -25.17 -6.99
CA LEU A 273 26.65 -24.41 -7.88
C LEU A 273 27.30 -25.36 -8.91
N ALA A 274 27.00 -25.17 -10.21
CA ALA A 274 27.68 -25.86 -11.29
C ALA A 274 28.98 -25.13 -11.70
N ALA A 275 29.79 -25.76 -12.56
CA ALA A 275 30.99 -25.12 -13.10
C ALA A 275 30.62 -23.95 -14.04
N ASN A 276 31.41 -22.87 -13.98
CA ASN A 276 31.25 -21.62 -14.72
C ASN A 276 29.92 -20.92 -14.44
N GLU A 277 29.44 -20.99 -13.19
CA GLU A 277 28.16 -20.42 -12.79
C GLU A 277 28.33 -19.26 -11.80
N ASP A 278 27.62 -18.16 -12.06
CA ASP A 278 27.53 -17.03 -11.15
C ASP A 278 26.12 -16.93 -10.57
N ILE A 279 26.00 -17.13 -9.27
CA ILE A 279 24.74 -17.04 -8.54
C ILE A 279 24.73 -15.76 -7.71
N VAL A 280 23.67 -14.97 -7.82
CA VAL A 280 23.44 -13.77 -7.01
C VAL A 280 22.18 -13.99 -6.19
N CYS A 281 22.31 -14.03 -4.87
CA CYS A 281 21.20 -14.07 -3.92
C CYS A 281 21.02 -12.72 -3.24
N THR A 282 19.84 -12.14 -3.39
CA THR A 282 19.39 -10.91 -2.74
C THR A 282 18.49 -11.25 -1.56
N PHE A 283 18.83 -10.69 -0.40
CA PHE A 283 18.03 -10.76 0.81
C PHE A 283 17.36 -9.40 1.00
N ASP A 284 16.07 -9.33 0.68
CA ASP A 284 15.23 -8.15 0.77
C ASP A 284 14.66 -8.03 2.18
N ASN A 285 15.24 -7.15 2.97
CA ASN A 285 14.92 -6.89 4.36
C ASN A 285 13.96 -5.71 4.48
N SER A 286 12.79 -5.98 5.05
CA SER A 286 11.75 -4.97 5.27
C SER A 286 11.51 -4.75 6.76
N TYR A 287 11.57 -3.49 7.19
CA TYR A 287 11.32 -3.13 8.57
C TYR A 287 9.81 -3.08 8.87
N VAL A 288 9.39 -3.80 9.92
CA VAL A 288 8.03 -3.70 10.46
C VAL A 288 7.99 -2.49 11.38
N GLY A 289 7.41 -1.41 10.90
CA GLY A 289 7.35 -0.16 11.65
C GLY A 289 6.36 -0.17 12.80
N GLY A 290 6.58 0.73 13.76
CA GLY A 290 5.63 1.02 14.83
C GLY A 290 4.46 1.87 14.35
N SER A 291 3.55 2.22 15.27
CA SER A 291 2.46 3.16 14.99
C SER A 291 2.32 4.21 16.07
N ILE A 292 1.89 5.41 15.66
CA ILE A 292 1.51 6.48 16.56
C ILE A 292 0.10 6.92 16.19
N SER A 293 -0.81 6.89 17.16
CA SER A 293 -2.17 7.40 17.03
C SER A 293 -2.39 8.56 18.00
N PHE A 294 -3.19 9.54 17.58
CA PHE A 294 -3.63 10.60 18.48
C PHE A 294 -5.05 11.07 18.18
N THR A 295 -5.80 11.33 19.25
CA THR A 295 -7.23 11.68 19.20
C THR A 295 -7.48 12.97 19.96
N ASN A 296 -8.37 13.82 19.43
CA ASN A 296 -8.87 14.98 20.14
C ASN A 296 -10.12 14.62 20.95
N VAL A 297 -10.16 14.99 22.23
CA VAL A 297 -11.33 14.82 23.10
C VAL A 297 -11.71 16.20 23.63
N ALA A 298 -12.80 16.78 23.13
CA ALA A 298 -13.31 18.07 23.61
C ALA A 298 -14.51 17.89 24.56
N VAL A 299 -14.46 18.58 25.71
CA VAL A 299 -15.52 18.62 26.72
C VAL A 299 -15.92 20.09 26.99
N PRO A 300 -17.13 20.52 26.62
CA PRO A 300 -18.15 19.79 25.85
C PRO A 300 -17.73 19.55 24.39
N ALA A 301 -18.37 18.58 23.72
CA ALA A 301 -18.16 18.35 22.29
C ALA A 301 -18.98 19.35 21.44
N ASP A 302 -18.62 20.63 21.48
CA ASP A 302 -19.38 21.75 20.91
C ASP A 302 -19.08 22.06 19.43
N GLY A 303 -18.27 21.22 18.77
CA GLY A 303 -17.85 21.41 17.38
C GLY A 303 -16.66 22.35 17.21
N THR A 304 -16.04 22.83 18.30
CA THR A 304 -14.78 23.58 18.24
C THR A 304 -13.70 22.74 17.54
N GLU A 305 -12.97 23.39 16.63
CA GLU A 305 -11.86 22.81 15.89
C GLU A 305 -10.52 23.06 16.60
N PHE A 306 -9.70 22.02 16.73
CA PHE A 306 -8.38 22.06 17.34
C PHE A 306 -7.32 21.71 16.30
N VAL A 307 -6.24 22.50 16.25
CA VAL A 307 -5.19 22.39 15.24
C VAL A 307 -3.98 21.66 15.81
N TYR A 308 -3.54 20.64 15.07
CA TYR A 308 -2.40 19.79 15.35
C TYR A 308 -1.32 19.95 14.28
N PHE A 309 -0.07 19.94 14.68
CA PHE A 309 1.09 20.00 13.78
C PHE A 309 2.29 19.26 14.40
N GLY A 310 3.34 19.10 13.63
CA GLY A 310 4.55 18.37 14.03
C GLY A 310 5.15 17.61 12.86
N ASN A 311 5.96 16.60 13.14
CA ASN A 311 6.56 15.76 12.09
C ASN A 311 5.64 14.60 11.63
N LEU A 312 4.43 14.50 12.20
CA LEU A 312 3.33 13.61 11.74
C LEU A 312 2.28 14.35 10.88
N GLY A 313 2.57 15.59 10.47
CA GLY A 313 1.72 16.37 9.56
C GLY A 313 0.83 17.41 10.25
N PHE A 314 0.05 18.13 9.45
CA PHE A 314 -0.89 19.17 9.88
C PHE A 314 -2.32 18.65 9.81
N HIS A 315 -3.06 18.78 10.92
CA HIS A 315 -4.42 18.27 11.04
C HIS A 315 -5.32 19.24 11.80
N THR A 316 -6.62 19.19 11.52
CA THR A 316 -7.65 19.93 12.26
C THR A 316 -8.75 18.95 12.67
N PHE A 317 -9.06 18.88 13.96
CA PHE A 317 -10.01 17.91 14.51
C PHE A 317 -11.07 18.56 15.40
N THR A 318 -12.29 18.07 15.30
CA THR A 318 -13.35 18.21 16.31
C THR A 318 -13.30 17.04 17.30
N SER A 319 -14.14 17.04 18.34
CA SER A 319 -14.15 15.97 19.37
C SER A 319 -14.37 14.58 18.76
N GLY A 320 -13.57 13.60 19.17
CA GLY A 320 -13.63 12.20 18.71
C GLY A 320 -12.92 11.92 17.38
N GLN A 321 -12.36 12.93 16.72
CA GLN A 321 -11.53 12.76 15.53
C GLN A 321 -10.05 12.62 15.90
N GLY A 322 -9.27 11.96 15.03
CA GLY A 322 -7.85 11.71 15.26
C GLY A 322 -7.11 11.25 14.00
N HIS A 323 -5.82 10.95 14.16
CA HIS A 323 -4.95 10.43 13.12
C HIS A 323 -4.17 9.22 13.62
N THR A 324 -3.83 8.31 12.70
CA THR A 324 -2.92 7.19 12.95
C THR A 324 -1.88 7.15 11.84
N ALA A 325 -0.62 7.18 12.24
CA ALA A 325 0.54 7.00 11.38
C ALA A 325 1.10 5.60 11.62
N GLU A 326 1.19 4.79 10.58
CA GLU A 326 1.64 3.40 10.62
C GLU A 326 2.98 3.23 9.90
N ASN A 327 3.64 2.08 10.13
CA ASN A 327 4.93 1.74 9.55
C ASN A 327 6.01 2.80 9.81
N LEU A 328 5.98 3.36 11.02
CA LEU A 328 6.94 4.37 11.45
C LEU A 328 8.26 3.71 11.85
N TYR A 329 9.37 4.30 11.40
CA TYR A 329 10.70 3.92 11.82
C TYR A 329 10.96 4.34 13.27
N PRO A 330 11.88 3.69 14.01
CA PRO A 330 12.27 4.15 15.33
C PRO A 330 12.85 5.55 15.27
N GLY A 331 12.50 6.38 16.24
CA GLY A 331 12.94 7.75 16.30
C GLY A 331 11.97 8.65 17.05
N ASP A 332 12.25 9.95 16.97
CA ASP A 332 11.55 10.96 17.74
C ASP A 332 10.43 11.58 16.90
N TYR A 333 9.20 11.46 17.40
CA TYR A 333 8.01 12.05 16.81
C TYR A 333 7.41 13.08 17.73
N GLU A 334 6.87 14.13 17.14
CA GLU A 334 6.30 15.24 17.89
C GLU A 334 4.88 15.52 17.38
N ILE A 335 3.95 15.56 18.32
CA ILE A 335 2.57 15.99 18.11
C ILE A 335 2.35 17.23 18.96
N ILE A 336 2.08 18.35 18.30
CA ILE A 336 1.88 19.64 18.94
C ILE A 336 0.45 20.09 18.68
N GLN A 337 -0.29 20.37 19.74
CA GLN A 337 -1.57 21.06 19.66
C GLN A 337 -1.38 22.54 20.02
N ASN A 338 -1.93 23.43 19.20
CA ASN A 338 -2.01 24.85 19.57
C ASN A 338 -2.92 25.05 20.78
N VAL A 339 -2.48 25.93 21.69
CA VAL A 339 -3.33 26.37 22.81
C VAL A 339 -4.50 27.16 22.25
N VAL A 340 -5.71 26.71 22.56
CA VAL A 340 -6.94 27.41 22.22
C VAL A 340 -7.35 28.27 23.42
N PRO A 341 -7.62 29.58 23.25
CA PRO A 341 -8.12 30.42 24.33
C PRO A 341 -9.37 29.81 24.96
N ASP A 342 -9.49 29.90 26.28
CA ASP A 342 -10.64 29.39 27.03
C ASP A 342 -10.82 27.87 27.00
N TRP A 343 -9.76 27.12 26.68
CA TRP A 343 -9.68 25.67 26.81
C TRP A 343 -8.44 25.27 27.61
N ALA A 344 -8.63 24.42 28.62
CA ALA A 344 -7.56 23.74 29.32
C ALA A 344 -7.21 22.45 28.57
N LEU A 345 -5.92 22.18 28.38
CA LEU A 345 -5.42 20.99 27.68
C LEU A 345 -4.69 20.04 28.64
N GLU A 346 -5.05 18.77 28.60
CA GLU A 346 -4.35 17.65 29.21
C GLU A 346 -4.01 16.62 28.13
N VAL A 347 -2.80 16.08 28.14
CA VAL A 347 -2.37 15.06 27.16
C VAL A 347 -2.03 13.78 27.88
N VAL A 348 -2.67 12.67 27.49
CA VAL A 348 -2.50 11.35 28.09
C VAL A 348 -2.07 10.38 27.01
N CYS A 349 -0.90 9.76 27.17
CA CYS A 349 -0.40 8.77 26.23
C CYS A 349 -0.27 7.39 26.86
N THR A 350 -0.42 6.35 26.04
CA THR A 350 -0.26 4.94 26.40
C THR A 350 0.62 4.23 25.37
N GLY A 351 1.47 3.31 25.85
CA GLY A 351 2.54 2.71 25.03
C GLY A 351 3.70 3.67 24.81
N GLY A 352 4.90 3.14 24.63
CA GLY A 352 6.11 3.94 24.38
C GLY A 352 6.64 4.76 25.53
N ASP A 353 7.80 5.34 25.24
CA ASP A 353 8.42 6.40 26.01
C ASP A 353 7.96 7.74 25.45
N VAL A 354 7.13 8.45 26.21
CA VAL A 354 6.51 9.71 25.78
C VAL A 354 6.76 10.79 26.84
N THR A 355 7.33 11.91 26.40
CA THR A 355 7.49 13.11 27.22
C THR A 355 6.44 14.15 26.82
N VAL A 356 5.62 14.58 27.77
CA VAL A 356 4.59 15.60 27.56
C VAL A 356 5.03 16.93 28.19
N THR A 357 5.05 18.00 27.40
CA THR A 357 5.33 19.37 27.87
C THR A 357 4.34 20.36 27.27
N GLY A 358 3.39 20.83 28.08
CA GLY A 358 2.32 21.73 27.59
C GLY A 358 1.44 21.03 26.55
N GLY A 359 1.30 21.62 25.37
CA GLY A 359 0.55 21.04 24.24
C GLY A 359 1.37 20.11 23.34
N THR A 360 2.59 19.76 23.73
CA THR A 360 3.50 18.92 22.94
C THR A 360 3.65 17.55 23.57
N ALA A 361 3.41 16.49 22.80
CA ALA A 361 3.81 15.12 23.10
C ALA A 361 5.01 14.73 22.22
N THR A 362 6.15 14.44 22.83
CA THR A 362 7.35 13.92 22.16
C THR A 362 7.43 12.42 22.42
N VAL A 363 7.27 11.63 21.37
CA VAL A 363 7.28 10.16 21.39
C VAL A 363 8.65 9.67 20.94
N HIS A 364 9.35 8.92 21.79
CA HIS A 364 10.54 8.17 21.46
C HIS A 364 10.13 6.76 21.04
N LEU A 365 9.85 6.56 19.76
CA LEU A 365 9.27 5.32 19.26
C LEU A 365 10.33 4.22 19.16
N GLY A 366 10.16 3.14 19.93
CA GLY A 366 10.97 1.94 19.85
C GLY A 366 10.60 1.03 18.67
N ALA A 367 11.32 -0.09 18.55
CA ALA A 367 11.06 -1.06 17.48
C ALA A 367 9.74 -1.82 17.68
N ASN A 368 8.90 -1.89 16.63
CA ASN A 368 7.53 -2.43 16.65
C ASN A 368 6.62 -1.84 17.74
N GLU A 369 6.89 -0.62 18.20
CA GLU A 369 6.13 -0.02 19.27
C GLU A 369 4.88 0.69 18.77
N ASN A 370 3.80 0.64 19.56
CA ASN A 370 2.57 1.35 19.27
C ASN A 370 2.28 2.33 20.40
N VAL A 371 2.12 3.61 20.05
CA VAL A 371 1.82 4.69 20.99
C VAL A 371 0.46 5.28 20.64
N SER A 372 -0.34 5.58 21.66
CA SER A 372 -1.63 6.24 21.50
C SER A 372 -1.75 7.41 22.48
N CYS A 373 -2.07 8.59 21.98
CA CYS A 373 -2.17 9.83 22.75
C CYS A 373 -3.56 10.48 22.63
N ASP A 374 -4.23 10.70 23.75
CA ASP A 374 -5.46 11.48 23.82
C ASP A 374 -5.14 12.91 24.27
N PHE A 375 -5.56 13.89 23.46
CA PHE A 375 -5.49 15.31 23.78
C PHE A 375 -6.86 15.76 24.28
N VAL A 376 -6.97 15.90 25.61
CA VAL A 376 -8.21 16.24 26.32
C VAL A 376 -8.30 17.75 26.49
N ASN A 377 -9.19 18.36 25.72
CA ASN A 377 -9.53 19.77 25.76
C ASN A 377 -10.79 19.98 26.60
N THR A 378 -10.70 20.73 27.70
CA THR A 378 -11.83 21.08 28.57
C THR A 378 -12.09 22.59 28.50
N SER A 379 -13.27 22.99 28.06
CA SER A 379 -13.63 24.42 28.02
C SER A 379 -13.64 25.01 29.41
N THR A 380 -13.03 26.19 29.58
CA THR A 380 -13.02 26.95 30.84
C THR A 380 -14.16 27.95 30.92
N ILE A 381 -14.92 28.15 29.84
CA ILE A 381 -16.17 28.90 29.83
C ILE A 381 -17.32 27.95 30.15
N VAL A 382 -18.12 28.29 31.17
CA VAL A 382 -19.39 27.61 31.40
C VAL A 382 -20.38 28.12 30.36
N GLN A 383 -20.44 27.48 29.19
CA GLN A 383 -21.51 27.75 28.23
C GLN A 383 -22.81 27.18 28.77
N THR A 384 -23.67 28.06 29.26
CA THR A 384 -24.99 27.69 29.75
C THR A 384 -26.05 27.87 28.69
N GLY A 385 -26.94 26.90 28.55
CA GLY A 385 -28.14 26.97 27.72
C GLY A 385 -29.39 27.34 28.53
N SER A 386 -30.54 27.32 27.86
CA SER A 386 -31.85 27.46 28.49
C SER A 386 -32.86 26.41 28.01
N VAL A 387 -33.83 26.11 28.87
CA VAL A 387 -34.99 25.29 28.51
C VAL A 387 -36.27 26.07 28.79
N THR A 388 -37.12 26.20 27.78
CA THR A 388 -38.46 26.78 27.88
C THR A 388 -39.52 25.69 27.82
N ILE A 389 -40.38 25.63 28.83
CA ILE A 389 -41.56 24.74 28.86
C ILE A 389 -42.81 25.57 28.60
N VAL A 390 -43.54 25.24 27.53
CA VAL A 390 -44.80 25.88 27.12
C VAL A 390 -45.96 24.92 27.36
N THR A 391 -47.05 25.38 27.97
CA THR A 391 -48.27 24.59 28.17
C THR A 391 -49.36 24.98 27.17
N ASP A 392 -49.76 24.06 26.29
CA ASP A 392 -50.89 24.26 25.37
C ASP A 392 -52.08 23.37 25.81
N LEU A 393 -53.23 23.99 26.08
CA LEU A 393 -54.47 23.30 26.47
C LEU A 393 -55.50 23.33 25.33
N MET A 394 -55.57 22.27 24.53
CA MET A 394 -56.55 22.10 23.46
C MET A 394 -57.90 21.59 23.99
N GLY A 395 -58.71 22.50 24.52
CA GLY A 395 -60.08 22.24 24.96
C GLY A 395 -60.57 23.25 26.00
N PRO A 396 -61.86 23.21 26.38
CA PRO A 396 -62.43 24.11 27.36
C PRO A 396 -61.89 23.83 28.76
N GLY A 397 -61.74 24.88 29.57
CA GLY A 397 -61.24 24.78 30.95
C GLY A 397 -60.16 25.81 31.26
N SER A 398 -60.44 27.09 31.04
CA SER A 398 -59.50 28.20 31.24
C SER A 398 -58.92 28.33 32.67
N SER A 399 -59.50 27.63 33.66
CA SER A 399 -58.99 27.56 35.03
C SER A 399 -58.17 26.30 35.35
N LEU A 400 -57.91 25.43 34.36
CA LEU A 400 -57.09 24.23 34.55
C LEU A 400 -55.61 24.61 34.59
N THR A 401 -54.86 23.96 35.48
CA THR A 401 -53.42 24.17 35.64
C THR A 401 -52.69 22.84 35.49
N ALA A 402 -51.66 22.81 34.63
CA ALA A 402 -50.75 21.68 34.49
C ALA A 402 -49.62 21.81 35.53
N ASN A 403 -49.32 20.72 36.24
CA ASN A 403 -48.24 20.69 37.23
C ASN A 403 -47.05 19.92 36.68
N TYR A 404 -45.87 20.51 36.77
CA TYR A 404 -44.61 19.99 36.26
C TYR A 404 -43.64 19.68 37.40
N SER A 405 -42.80 18.68 37.19
CA SER A 405 -41.75 18.24 38.12
C SER A 405 -40.58 17.64 37.35
N GLY A 406 -39.41 17.55 37.96
CA GLY A 406 -38.23 16.93 37.37
C GLY A 406 -36.96 17.72 37.68
N ASP A 407 -35.99 17.67 36.77
CA ASP A 407 -34.67 18.27 36.94
C ASP A 407 -34.71 19.80 36.84
N LEU A 408 -35.73 20.35 36.19
CA LEU A 408 -35.99 21.80 36.11
C LEU A 408 -36.76 22.35 37.33
N GLY A 409 -36.96 21.51 38.36
CA GLY A 409 -37.74 21.84 39.55
C GLY A 409 -39.24 21.60 39.38
N THR A 410 -40.02 22.19 40.28
CA THR A 410 -41.49 22.04 40.31
C THR A 410 -42.17 23.37 40.04
N PHE A 411 -43.14 23.37 39.14
CA PHE A 411 -43.90 24.57 38.78
C PHE A 411 -45.27 24.19 38.21
N SER A 412 -46.12 25.19 38.05
CA SER A 412 -47.49 25.02 37.57
C SER A 412 -47.78 26.09 36.53
N GLN A 413 -48.35 25.70 35.40
CA GLN A 413 -48.65 26.61 34.30
C GLN A 413 -50.12 26.51 33.89
N GLY A 414 -50.69 27.65 33.54
CA GLY A 414 -52.02 27.73 32.95
C GLY A 414 -52.00 27.48 31.44
N ARG A 415 -53.11 27.82 30.79
CA ARG A 415 -53.21 27.87 29.33
C ARG A 415 -52.20 28.86 28.75
N ASP A 416 -51.49 28.44 27.71
CA ASP A 416 -50.56 29.24 26.89
C ASP A 416 -49.45 29.93 27.70
N ASP A 417 -49.22 29.44 28.92
CA ASP A 417 -48.19 29.94 29.82
C ASP A 417 -46.85 29.26 29.49
N SER A 418 -45.76 29.91 29.89
CA SER A 418 -44.42 29.39 29.64
C SER A 418 -43.47 29.69 30.80
N GLN A 419 -42.49 28.81 30.98
CA GLN A 419 -41.44 28.98 31.97
C GLN A 419 -40.09 28.71 31.31
N VAL A 420 -39.19 29.66 31.46
CA VAL A 420 -37.80 29.55 31.04
C VAL A 420 -36.93 29.24 32.25
N VAL A 421 -36.07 28.24 32.13
CA VAL A 421 -34.99 27.94 33.07
C VAL A 421 -33.67 28.20 32.35
N GLU A 422 -33.00 29.27 32.75
CA GLU A 422 -31.73 29.71 32.18
C GLU A 422 -30.54 29.17 32.99
N ASN A 423 -29.32 29.40 32.48
CA ASN A 423 -28.06 29.06 33.14
C ASN A 423 -27.89 27.54 33.36
N LEU A 424 -28.48 26.72 32.48
CA LEU A 424 -28.38 25.27 32.55
C LEU A 424 -27.07 24.79 31.92
N VAL A 425 -26.34 23.94 32.62
CA VAL A 425 -25.15 23.27 32.06
C VAL A 425 -25.57 22.22 31.04
N SER A 426 -24.67 21.89 30.10
CA SER A 426 -24.94 20.79 29.16
C SER A 426 -25.21 19.47 29.91
N GLY A 427 -26.24 18.74 29.49
CA GLY A 427 -26.64 17.48 30.11
C GLY A 427 -28.08 17.09 29.83
N ASP A 428 -28.51 16.02 30.49
CA ASP A 428 -29.85 15.46 30.33
C ASP A 428 -30.79 16.00 31.42
N TYR A 429 -31.95 16.53 31.01
CA TYR A 429 -32.96 17.07 31.90
C TYR A 429 -34.32 16.38 31.69
N GLN A 430 -34.87 15.82 32.74
CA GLN A 430 -36.20 15.22 32.77
C GLN A 430 -37.24 16.25 33.19
N VAL A 431 -38.35 16.32 32.44
CA VAL A 431 -39.53 17.10 32.82
C VAL A 431 -40.76 16.23 32.68
N VAL A 432 -41.52 16.10 33.76
CA VAL A 432 -42.72 15.29 33.87
C VAL A 432 -43.90 16.18 34.20
N GLN A 433 -45.00 16.03 33.44
CA GLN A 433 -46.27 16.66 33.73
C GLN A 433 -47.20 15.67 34.46
N ALA A 434 -47.81 16.12 35.56
CA ALA A 434 -48.86 15.36 36.22
C ALA A 434 -50.06 15.14 35.27
N PRO A 435 -50.62 13.91 35.20
CA PRO A 435 -51.69 13.60 34.27
C PRO A 435 -52.95 14.40 34.58
N LEU A 436 -53.49 15.06 33.55
CA LEU A 436 -54.76 15.77 33.63
C LEU A 436 -55.91 14.80 33.30
N SER A 437 -56.81 14.58 34.25
CA SER A 437 -57.94 13.66 34.07
C SER A 437 -58.84 14.11 32.92
N GLY A 438 -59.07 13.23 31.94
CA GLY A 438 -59.85 13.53 30.74
C GLY A 438 -59.04 14.15 29.59
N TRP A 439 -57.73 14.31 29.74
CA TRP A 439 -56.84 14.86 28.71
C TRP A 439 -55.80 13.83 28.26
N VAL A 440 -55.22 14.04 27.07
CA VAL A 440 -54.11 13.27 26.51
C VAL A 440 -52.95 14.23 26.30
N LEU A 441 -51.77 13.86 26.79
CA LEU A 441 -50.55 14.65 26.63
C LEU A 441 -49.75 14.18 25.41
N SER A 442 -49.22 15.13 24.67
CA SER A 442 -48.11 14.97 23.74
C SER A 442 -47.10 16.10 23.94
N VAL A 443 -45.81 15.85 23.73
CA VAL A 443 -44.76 16.87 23.87
C VAL A 443 -44.03 17.02 22.54
N ASN A 444 -43.80 18.25 22.12
CA ASN A 444 -43.00 18.59 20.95
C ASN A 444 -41.90 19.57 21.34
N CYS A 445 -40.65 19.32 20.97
CA CYS A 445 -39.54 20.21 21.27
C CYS A 445 -38.84 20.70 20.01
N VAL A 446 -38.36 21.94 20.04
CA VAL A 446 -37.58 22.58 18.98
C VAL A 446 -36.31 23.19 19.57
N GLY A 447 -35.29 23.37 18.74
CA GLY A 447 -34.03 23.98 19.16
C GLY A 447 -33.01 23.00 19.76
N GLY A 448 -33.33 21.69 19.82
CA GLY A 448 -32.37 20.67 20.23
C GLY A 448 -32.91 19.24 20.24
N SER A 449 -32.16 18.33 20.87
CA SER A 449 -32.50 16.90 20.94
C SER A 449 -33.35 16.60 22.18
N ALA A 450 -34.50 15.98 21.98
CA ALA A 450 -35.38 15.58 23.08
C ALA A 450 -36.18 14.31 22.74
N THR A 451 -36.43 13.50 23.76
CA THR A 451 -37.22 12.26 23.66
C THR A 451 -38.50 12.40 24.48
N ALA A 452 -39.63 12.58 23.79
CA ALA A 452 -40.94 12.69 24.42
C ALA A 452 -41.47 11.34 24.94
N SER A 453 -42.29 11.40 25.98
CA SER A 453 -43.02 10.25 26.55
C SER A 453 -44.48 10.63 26.85
N SER A 454 -45.31 9.66 27.22
CA SER A 454 -46.72 9.91 27.58
C SER A 454 -46.91 10.75 28.85
N GLN A 455 -45.84 11.04 29.60
CA GLN A 455 -45.90 11.77 30.87
C GLN A 455 -44.93 12.97 30.90
N GLY A 456 -44.14 13.22 29.86
CA GLY A 456 -43.01 14.14 29.96
C GLY A 456 -42.05 14.09 28.80
N VAL A 457 -40.85 14.60 29.01
CA VAL A 457 -39.76 14.64 28.03
C VAL A 457 -38.40 14.51 28.71
N THR A 458 -37.48 13.77 28.06
CA THR A 458 -36.03 13.82 28.31
C THR A 458 -35.42 14.81 27.34
N ILE A 459 -34.75 15.84 27.85
CA ILE A 459 -34.11 16.88 27.03
C ILE A 459 -32.60 16.65 27.09
N HIS A 460 -31.96 16.55 25.93
CA HIS A 460 -30.51 16.47 25.80
C HIS A 460 -29.99 17.87 25.43
N LEU A 461 -29.56 18.64 26.43
CA LEU A 461 -29.13 20.02 26.26
C LEU A 461 -27.63 20.07 25.97
N ASN A 462 -27.24 20.54 24.79
CA ASN A 462 -25.85 20.82 24.46
C ASN A 462 -25.40 22.17 25.04
N ALA A 463 -24.09 22.40 25.06
CA ALA A 463 -23.53 23.64 25.59
C ALA A 463 -24.01 24.85 24.79
N GLY A 464 -24.56 25.85 25.49
CA GLY A 464 -25.07 27.09 24.88
C GLY A 464 -26.36 26.94 24.07
N GLU A 465 -27.03 25.77 24.11
CA GLU A 465 -28.26 25.52 23.35
C GLU A 465 -29.51 26.05 24.07
N ASP A 466 -30.51 26.51 23.30
CA ASP A 466 -31.81 26.94 23.82
C ASP A 466 -32.90 26.03 23.26
N ILE A 467 -33.57 25.27 24.14
CA ILE A 467 -34.60 24.29 23.76
C ILE A 467 -35.98 24.77 24.22
N VAL A 468 -36.97 24.73 23.34
CA VAL A 468 -38.37 25.01 23.67
C VAL A 468 -39.19 23.73 23.53
N CYS A 469 -39.81 23.28 24.61
CA CYS A 469 -40.70 22.12 24.64
C CYS A 469 -42.15 22.54 24.93
N THR A 470 -43.05 22.26 23.99
CA THR A 470 -44.48 22.50 24.10
C THR A 470 -45.20 21.23 24.53
N PHE A 471 -45.84 21.28 25.70
CA PHE A 471 -46.69 20.24 26.26
C PHE A 471 -48.13 20.47 25.80
N VAL A 472 -48.54 19.75 24.77
CA VAL A 472 -49.87 19.82 24.16
C VAL A 472 -50.80 18.86 24.87
N ASN A 473 -51.75 19.40 25.63
CA ASN A 473 -52.79 18.67 26.34
C ASN A 473 -54.09 18.76 25.56
N ARG A 474 -54.55 17.64 24.99
CA ARG A 474 -55.82 17.58 24.25
C ARG A 474 -56.93 16.97 25.09
N ASN A 475 -58.05 17.68 25.20
CA ASN A 475 -59.22 17.15 25.90
C ASN A 475 -59.83 15.99 25.10
N LYS A 476 -60.08 14.84 25.76
CA LYS A 476 -60.59 13.63 25.10
C LYS A 476 -61.98 13.79 24.50
N SER A 477 -62.77 14.77 24.98
CA SER A 477 -64.12 15.03 24.46
C SER A 477 -64.15 16.15 23.40
N VAL A 478 -63.00 16.56 22.86
CA VAL A 478 -62.90 17.67 21.91
C VAL A 478 -62.08 17.26 20.70
N LEU A 479 -62.65 17.44 19.52
CA LEU A 479 -62.00 17.17 18.25
C LEU A 479 -61.17 18.36 17.78
N PHE A 480 -61.72 19.57 17.92
CA PHE A 480 -61.10 20.83 17.52
C PHE A 480 -61.46 21.90 18.54
N TYR A 481 -60.51 22.77 18.89
CA TYR A 481 -60.73 23.91 19.77
C TYR A 481 -59.82 25.07 19.39
N ASP A 482 -60.38 26.27 19.39
CA ASP A 482 -59.66 27.52 19.26
C ASP A 482 -60.37 28.64 20.00
N ASP A 483 -59.68 29.14 21.02
CA ASP A 483 -60.00 30.34 21.80
C ASP A 483 -59.19 31.56 21.37
N PHE A 484 -58.35 31.41 20.33
CA PHE A 484 -57.58 32.48 19.72
C PHE A 484 -56.55 33.15 20.64
N GLU A 485 -56.16 32.53 21.75
CA GLU A 485 -55.05 33.05 22.56
C GLU A 485 -53.67 32.68 22.00
N SER A 486 -53.61 31.62 21.18
CA SER A 486 -52.44 31.20 20.42
C SER A 486 -52.77 31.07 18.92
N ASP A 487 -51.76 31.25 18.07
CA ASP A 487 -51.92 31.06 16.63
C ASP A 487 -52.06 29.56 16.31
N ARG A 488 -53.27 29.14 15.93
CA ARG A 488 -53.56 27.76 15.50
C ARG A 488 -53.74 27.64 13.98
N GLY A 489 -53.24 28.60 13.21
CA GLY A 489 -53.12 28.52 11.76
C GLY A 489 -54.37 28.91 10.98
N TRP A 490 -55.16 29.86 11.50
CA TRP A 490 -56.24 30.46 10.71
C TRP A 490 -55.67 31.34 9.60
N ALA A 491 -56.19 31.18 8.39
CA ALA A 491 -55.70 31.87 7.20
C ALA A 491 -56.75 32.84 6.67
N ALA A 492 -56.47 34.15 6.79
CA ALA A 492 -57.26 35.19 6.15
C ALA A 492 -57.09 35.13 4.62
N ASN A 493 -58.17 35.36 3.87
CA ASN A 493 -58.20 35.31 2.41
C ASN A 493 -57.53 34.06 1.81
N ALA A 494 -57.77 32.88 2.40
CA ALA A 494 -57.06 31.65 2.03
C ALA A 494 -57.24 31.26 0.54
N ALA A 495 -58.35 31.67 -0.09
CA ALA A 495 -58.63 31.42 -1.51
C ALA A 495 -58.11 32.53 -2.45
N GLY A 496 -57.63 33.65 -1.91
CA GLY A 496 -57.22 34.82 -2.71
C GLY A 496 -58.39 35.52 -3.41
N THR A 497 -59.61 35.37 -2.90
CA THR A 497 -60.85 35.86 -3.53
C THR A 497 -61.52 37.01 -2.79
N ASP A 498 -60.98 37.43 -1.63
CA ASP A 498 -61.54 38.56 -0.87
C ASP A 498 -61.53 39.84 -1.70
N THR A 499 -62.63 40.58 -1.66
CA THR A 499 -62.82 41.83 -2.39
C THR A 499 -62.95 43.04 -1.48
N ALA A 500 -63.13 42.83 -0.16
CA ALA A 500 -63.25 43.92 0.80
C ALA A 500 -61.97 44.75 0.85
N THR A 501 -62.11 46.07 0.77
CA THR A 501 -61.00 47.02 0.80
C THR A 501 -60.61 47.46 2.23
N GLY A 502 -61.51 47.25 3.19
CA GLY A 502 -61.32 47.53 4.62
C GLY A 502 -61.86 46.36 5.47
N GLY A 503 -61.50 46.35 6.77
CA GLY A 503 -62.04 45.42 7.76
C GLY A 503 -61.71 43.96 7.50
N GLN A 504 -60.50 43.66 7.02
CA GLN A 504 -60.09 42.27 6.84
C GLN A 504 -60.15 41.49 8.17
N TRP A 505 -60.43 40.20 8.09
CA TRP A 505 -60.33 39.33 9.27
C TRP A 505 -58.90 39.32 9.82
N GLU A 506 -58.78 39.61 11.10
CA GLU A 506 -57.54 39.63 11.85
C GLU A 506 -57.67 38.75 13.09
N TRP A 507 -56.58 38.06 13.41
CA TRP A 507 -56.39 37.45 14.73
C TRP A 507 -55.70 38.49 15.62
N GLY A 508 -56.36 38.93 16.69
CA GLY A 508 -55.80 40.01 17.50
C GLY A 508 -56.64 40.40 18.71
N THR A 509 -56.15 41.39 19.45
CA THR A 509 -56.88 42.01 20.56
C THR A 509 -57.77 43.13 20.00
N PRO A 510 -59.11 43.00 20.06
CA PRO A 510 -60.00 44.01 19.51
C PRO A 510 -59.96 45.29 20.36
N GLU A 511 -59.88 46.44 19.69
CA GLU A 511 -60.03 47.75 20.32
C GLU A 511 -61.47 48.25 20.16
N THR A 512 -62.01 48.88 21.21
CA THR A 512 -63.42 49.30 21.20
C THR A 512 -63.67 50.49 20.27
N THR A 513 -64.58 50.32 19.30
CA THR A 513 -65.22 51.42 18.55
C THR A 513 -66.61 51.70 19.14
N LYS A 514 -67.08 52.95 19.07
CA LYS A 514 -68.39 53.33 19.63
C LYS A 514 -69.20 54.15 18.66
N TYR A 515 -70.49 53.83 18.60
CA TYR A 515 -71.50 54.68 17.98
C TYR A 515 -72.44 55.22 19.07
N GLY A 516 -72.20 56.46 19.49
CA GLY A 516 -72.81 57.03 20.69
C GLY A 516 -72.25 56.39 21.97
N GLU A 517 -73.12 55.92 22.86
CA GLU A 517 -72.72 55.26 24.12
C GLU A 517 -72.51 53.74 23.97
N LYS A 518 -72.92 53.16 22.84
CA LYS A 518 -72.87 51.72 22.59
C LYS A 518 -71.61 51.33 21.84
N SER A 519 -71.02 50.20 22.21
CA SER A 519 -69.91 49.59 21.48
C SER A 519 -70.39 49.05 20.14
N PHE A 520 -69.64 49.36 19.08
CA PHE A 520 -69.83 48.77 17.76
C PHE A 520 -68.86 47.59 17.64
N GLN A 521 -67.57 47.83 17.92
CA GLN A 521 -66.57 46.82 18.27
C GLN A 521 -66.42 46.75 19.77
N THR A 522 -66.31 45.56 20.34
CA THR A 522 -66.06 45.40 21.77
C THR A 522 -64.66 44.86 22.02
N SER A 523 -63.91 45.52 22.91
CA SER A 523 -62.62 44.98 23.38
C SER A 523 -62.77 43.87 24.42
N ARG A 524 -64.01 43.46 24.73
CA ARG A 524 -64.30 42.36 25.65
C ARG A 524 -64.56 41.09 24.83
N THR A 525 -63.56 40.22 24.76
CA THR A 525 -63.65 38.88 24.17
C THR A 525 -64.49 37.93 25.04
N THR A 526 -64.87 36.77 24.51
CA THR A 526 -65.62 35.76 25.28
C THR A 526 -64.71 34.94 26.17
N SER A 527 -63.49 34.71 25.71
CA SER A 527 -62.40 34.10 26.46
C SER A 527 -61.12 34.90 26.24
N GLY A 528 -60.16 34.78 27.17
CA GLY A 528 -58.85 35.42 27.06
C GLY A 528 -58.85 36.92 26.73
N SER A 529 -58.05 37.31 25.75
CA SER A 529 -57.75 38.69 25.35
C SER A 529 -57.75 38.92 23.84
N ARG A 530 -57.86 37.85 23.05
CA ARG A 530 -57.84 37.86 21.59
C ARG A 530 -59.05 37.13 21.03
N ASN A 531 -59.37 37.41 19.79
CA ASN A 531 -60.40 36.72 19.01
C ASN A 531 -60.09 36.86 17.52
N LEU A 532 -60.94 36.29 16.66
CA LEU A 532 -61.02 36.75 15.27
C LEU A 532 -61.94 37.96 15.22
N VAL A 533 -61.51 39.03 14.55
CA VAL A 533 -62.29 40.27 14.40
C VAL A 533 -62.00 40.93 13.05
N THR A 534 -62.99 41.58 12.46
CA THR A 534 -62.81 42.39 11.24
C THR A 534 -62.21 43.73 11.61
N GLY A 535 -60.91 43.94 11.34
CA GLY A 535 -60.19 45.17 11.68
C GLY A 535 -60.03 45.40 13.19
N ALA A 536 -59.00 44.82 13.81
CA ALA A 536 -58.87 44.82 15.28
C ALA A 536 -58.66 46.21 15.89
N ALA A 537 -58.04 47.16 15.17
CA ALA A 537 -57.79 48.51 15.66
C ALA A 537 -59.06 49.39 15.59
N ALA A 538 -59.27 50.27 16.57
CA ALA A 538 -60.50 51.06 16.65
C ALA A 538 -60.60 52.18 15.58
N GLY A 539 -59.47 52.58 15.00
CA GLY A 539 -59.42 53.71 14.06
C GLY A 539 -59.95 55.01 14.68
N SER A 540 -60.47 55.90 13.85
CA SER A 540 -60.95 57.23 14.28
C SER A 540 -62.45 57.28 14.62
N ASN A 541 -63.23 56.34 14.12
CA ASN A 541 -64.66 56.16 14.30
C ASN A 541 -65.08 54.76 13.78
N VAL A 542 -66.37 54.44 13.84
CA VAL A 542 -66.91 53.11 13.43
C VAL A 542 -66.81 52.82 11.93
N ASP A 543 -66.49 53.81 11.09
CA ASP A 543 -66.33 53.68 9.63
C ASP A 543 -64.83 53.65 9.23
N SER A 544 -63.92 53.42 10.18
CA SER A 544 -62.48 53.51 9.92
C SER A 544 -61.84 52.19 9.49
N ASN A 545 -62.22 51.09 10.14
CA ASN A 545 -61.64 49.74 9.95
C ASN A 545 -62.73 48.66 9.88
N ASP A 546 -63.97 49.07 9.60
CA ASP A 546 -65.08 48.19 9.29
C ASP A 546 -64.91 47.55 7.91
N VAL A 547 -65.72 46.53 7.63
CA VAL A 547 -65.70 45.83 6.35
C VAL A 547 -66.25 46.74 5.27
N ASP A 548 -65.42 47.06 4.26
CA ASP A 548 -65.78 47.97 3.17
C ASP A 548 -65.83 47.28 1.81
N GLY A 549 -66.93 47.45 1.08
CA GLY A 549 -66.95 47.31 -0.38
C GLY A 549 -66.63 45.92 -0.94
N GLY A 550 -66.91 44.86 -0.18
CA GLY A 550 -66.71 43.50 -0.62
C GLY A 550 -66.83 42.46 0.49
N VAL A 551 -66.27 41.27 0.22
CA VAL A 551 -66.21 40.15 1.17
C VAL A 551 -64.80 40.01 1.72
N THR A 552 -64.67 39.84 3.03
CA THR A 552 -63.47 39.29 3.68
C THR A 552 -63.76 37.89 4.23
N SER A 553 -62.77 37.01 4.21
CA SER A 553 -62.90 35.65 4.69
C SER A 553 -61.70 35.21 5.52
N ILE A 554 -61.95 34.27 6.44
CA ILE A 554 -60.91 33.57 7.19
C ILE A 554 -61.28 32.12 7.37
N ARG A 555 -60.27 31.24 7.27
CA ARG A 555 -60.44 29.79 7.26
C ARG A 555 -59.62 29.14 8.36
N SER A 556 -60.19 28.14 9.03
CA SER A 556 -59.46 27.26 9.96
C SER A 556 -58.49 26.33 9.22
N VAL A 557 -57.57 25.72 9.97
CA VAL A 557 -56.85 24.52 9.51
C VAL A 557 -57.82 23.40 9.11
N SER A 558 -57.31 22.41 8.37
CA SER A 558 -58.06 21.20 8.02
C SER A 558 -58.33 20.35 9.27
N ILE A 559 -59.56 19.86 9.42
CA ILE A 559 -60.04 19.08 10.56
C ILE A 559 -60.58 17.76 10.02
N GLU A 560 -60.03 16.64 10.48
CA GLU A 560 -60.55 15.31 10.16
C GLU A 560 -61.74 14.98 11.05
N VAL A 561 -62.93 14.81 10.46
CA VAL A 561 -64.14 14.48 11.22
C VAL A 561 -64.35 12.97 11.20
N PRO A 562 -64.34 12.27 12.35
CA PRO A 562 -64.54 10.83 12.38
C PRO A 562 -65.97 10.44 12.02
N ALA A 563 -66.15 9.27 11.41
CA ALA A 563 -67.47 8.72 11.10
C ALA A 563 -68.12 8.07 12.35
N LEU A 564 -68.66 8.91 13.25
CA LEU A 564 -69.31 8.45 14.49
C LEU A 564 -70.84 8.42 14.37
N LYS A 565 -71.47 7.50 15.12
CA LYS A 565 -72.94 7.39 15.22
C LYS A 565 -73.57 8.43 16.14
N GLU A 566 -72.82 8.90 17.13
CA GLU A 566 -73.26 9.88 18.11
C GLU A 566 -72.96 11.30 17.62
N ASP A 567 -73.73 12.28 18.11
CA ASP A 567 -73.68 13.65 17.60
C ASP A 567 -72.36 14.34 17.98
N MET A 568 -71.68 14.90 16.98
CA MET A 568 -70.58 15.84 17.16
C MET A 568 -71.07 17.24 16.87
N VAL A 569 -70.70 18.20 17.72
CA VAL A 569 -71.31 19.53 17.74
C VAL A 569 -70.25 20.61 17.59
N LEU A 570 -70.36 21.42 16.54
CA LEU A 570 -69.65 22.68 16.39
C LEU A 570 -70.36 23.74 17.25
N THR A 571 -69.60 24.38 18.13
CA THR A 571 -70.00 25.59 18.85
C THR A 571 -69.01 26.71 18.58
N LEU A 572 -69.49 27.94 18.47
CA LEU A 572 -68.65 29.13 18.49
C LEU A 572 -69.42 30.30 19.08
N LYS A 573 -68.69 31.33 19.50
CA LYS A 573 -69.22 32.64 19.87
C LYS A 573 -69.00 33.61 18.72
N TYR A 574 -69.98 34.45 18.44
CA TYR A 574 -69.85 35.46 17.39
C TYR A 574 -70.67 36.71 17.67
N TYR A 575 -70.41 37.80 16.96
CA TYR A 575 -71.36 38.88 16.77
C TYR A 575 -71.26 39.42 15.34
N PHE A 576 -72.34 40.05 14.86
CA PHE A 576 -72.39 40.77 13.59
C PHE A 576 -73.07 42.13 13.81
N ALA A 577 -72.26 43.18 13.98
CA ALA A 577 -72.72 44.54 14.20
C ALA A 577 -72.86 45.27 12.85
N HIS A 578 -73.97 45.99 12.68
CA HIS A 578 -74.23 46.79 11.50
C HIS A 578 -75.08 48.03 11.82
N LEU A 579 -74.85 49.13 11.10
CA LEU A 579 -75.70 50.32 11.19
C LEU A 579 -76.90 50.26 10.24
N SER A 580 -77.82 51.20 10.42
CA SER A 580 -79.13 51.23 9.75
C SER A 580 -79.11 51.41 8.23
N ASN A 581 -77.93 51.68 7.64
CA ASN A 581 -77.71 51.73 6.19
C ASN A 581 -77.31 50.37 5.59
N ALA A 582 -77.13 49.33 6.41
CA ALA A 582 -76.91 47.98 5.94
C ALA A 582 -78.16 47.39 5.26
N THR A 583 -77.92 46.43 4.38
CA THR A 583 -78.91 45.76 3.55
C THR A 583 -78.74 44.25 3.63
N ASN A 584 -79.66 43.51 2.99
CA ASN A 584 -79.54 42.06 2.93
C ASN A 584 -78.38 41.57 2.03
N ALA A 585 -77.68 42.46 1.32
CA ALA A 585 -76.44 42.15 0.61
C ALA A 585 -75.26 41.98 1.58
N ASP A 586 -75.35 42.60 2.76
CA ASP A 586 -74.33 42.60 3.80
C ASP A 586 -74.59 41.42 4.74
N TYR A 587 -73.55 40.67 5.12
CA TYR A 587 -73.76 39.44 5.88
C TYR A 587 -72.55 39.01 6.70
N PHE A 588 -72.81 38.25 7.75
CA PHE A 588 -71.86 37.37 8.42
C PHE A 588 -72.27 35.92 8.16
N ARG A 589 -71.33 35.07 7.72
CA ARG A 589 -71.60 33.68 7.38
C ARG A 589 -70.55 32.76 7.95
N VAL A 590 -71.01 31.64 8.52
CA VAL A 590 -70.16 30.50 8.88
C VAL A 590 -70.55 29.31 8.02
N SER A 591 -69.57 28.75 7.34
CA SER A 591 -69.70 27.57 6.50
C SER A 591 -68.76 26.47 6.97
N ILE A 592 -69.24 25.22 6.92
CA ILE A 592 -68.39 24.04 6.98
C ILE A 592 -68.17 23.58 5.55
N VAL A 593 -66.92 23.59 5.11
CA VAL A 593 -66.53 23.13 3.78
C VAL A 593 -65.87 21.78 3.91
N GLY A 594 -66.50 20.75 3.34
CA GLY A 594 -65.94 19.41 3.22
C GLY A 594 -65.59 19.08 1.77
N GLU A 595 -65.07 17.88 1.56
CA GLU A 595 -64.67 17.40 0.23
C GLU A 595 -65.85 17.26 -0.74
N THR A 596 -67.03 16.90 -0.23
CA THR A 596 -68.21 16.55 -1.06
C THR A 596 -69.27 17.66 -1.10
N MET A 597 -69.26 18.57 -0.13
CA MET A 597 -70.25 19.64 -0.04
C MET A 597 -69.75 20.80 0.83
N THR A 598 -70.33 21.98 0.60
CA THR A 598 -70.28 23.11 1.53
C THR A 598 -71.64 23.25 2.20
N LYS A 599 -71.66 23.38 3.52
CA LYS A 599 -72.88 23.67 4.29
C LYS A 599 -72.73 24.99 5.02
N VAL A 600 -73.57 25.95 4.65
CA VAL A 600 -73.77 27.17 5.46
C VAL A 600 -74.49 26.75 6.74
N VAL A 601 -73.85 26.97 7.87
CA VAL A 601 -74.38 26.61 9.20
C VAL A 601 -74.91 27.81 9.97
N LEU A 602 -74.52 29.01 9.56
CA LEU A 602 -75.03 30.28 10.04
C LEU A 602 -74.93 31.32 8.91
N GLU A 603 -75.97 32.11 8.73
CA GLU A 603 -75.95 33.31 7.90
C GLU A 603 -76.84 34.36 8.53
N GLU A 604 -76.24 35.46 8.96
CA GLU A 604 -76.93 36.65 9.41
C GLU A 604 -76.78 37.75 8.37
N ARG A 605 -77.87 38.45 8.09
CA ARG A 605 -77.90 39.47 7.05
C ARG A 605 -78.19 40.84 7.64
N GLY A 606 -77.53 41.84 7.08
CA GLY A 606 -77.76 43.24 7.40
C GLY A 606 -79.20 43.64 7.13
N ASN A 607 -79.68 44.60 7.90
CA ASN A 607 -80.98 45.21 7.71
C ASN A 607 -80.95 46.67 8.21
N SER A 608 -82.11 47.34 8.19
CA SER A 608 -82.20 48.76 8.54
C SER A 608 -82.16 49.07 10.04
N ASP A 609 -82.02 48.08 10.91
CA ASP A 609 -81.84 48.26 12.35
C ASP A 609 -80.38 48.59 12.68
N LYS A 610 -80.14 49.16 13.88
CA LYS A 610 -78.78 49.31 14.42
C LYS A 610 -78.50 48.14 15.35
N VAL A 611 -77.64 47.24 14.90
CA VAL A 611 -77.17 46.08 15.67
C VAL A 611 -75.77 46.39 16.19
N PHE A 612 -75.56 46.20 17.50
CA PHE A 612 -74.31 46.50 18.19
C PHE A 612 -73.63 45.19 18.61
N SER A 613 -72.35 45.23 18.98
CA SER A 613 -71.61 44.02 19.40
C SER A 613 -72.19 43.39 20.66
N GLU A 614 -72.94 42.30 20.47
CA GLU A 614 -73.42 41.41 21.53
C GLU A 614 -73.07 39.97 21.16
N TRP A 615 -72.34 39.27 22.05
CA TRP A 615 -71.87 37.91 21.79
C TRP A 615 -73.02 36.89 21.81
N GLU A 616 -73.25 36.29 20.66
CA GLU A 616 -74.18 35.19 20.43
C GLU A 616 -73.46 33.84 20.42
N LYS A 617 -74.23 32.74 20.34
CA LYS A 617 -73.68 31.37 20.30
C LYS A 617 -74.29 30.60 19.15
N LEU A 618 -73.43 30.08 18.28
CA LEU A 618 -73.79 29.06 17.31
C LEU A 618 -73.63 27.66 17.94
N GLU A 619 -74.60 26.78 17.68
CA GLU A 619 -74.51 25.36 18.00
C GLU A 619 -75.11 24.54 16.86
N THR A 620 -74.32 23.67 16.23
CA THR A 620 -74.76 22.91 15.05
C THR A 620 -74.05 21.56 14.94
N LYS A 621 -74.70 20.59 14.30
CA LYS A 621 -74.14 19.24 14.12
C LYS A 621 -73.19 19.19 12.94
N VAL A 622 -72.06 18.51 13.11
CA VAL A 622 -71.06 18.29 12.05
C VAL A 622 -71.11 16.88 11.43
N ASN A 623 -71.95 15.99 11.93
CA ASN A 623 -72.03 14.57 11.51
C ASN A 623 -72.25 14.34 10.01
N ALA A 624 -72.83 15.31 9.28
CA ALA A 624 -72.98 15.23 7.82
C ALA A 624 -71.63 15.13 7.09
N PHE A 625 -70.54 15.53 7.74
CA PHE A 625 -69.18 15.47 7.24
C PHE A 625 -68.36 14.30 7.82
N GLY A 626 -69.00 13.36 8.52
CA GLY A 626 -68.32 12.21 9.09
C GLY A 626 -67.52 11.42 8.05
N GLY A 627 -66.25 11.17 8.34
CA GLY A 627 -65.30 10.50 7.46
C GLY A 627 -64.61 11.42 6.43
N GLN A 628 -64.82 12.73 6.49
CA GLN A 628 -64.20 13.70 5.57
C GLN A 628 -63.25 14.65 6.31
N THR A 629 -62.32 15.22 5.56
CA THR A 629 -61.60 16.41 5.98
C THR A 629 -62.46 17.64 5.72
N ILE A 630 -62.61 18.50 6.74
CA ILE A 630 -63.33 19.77 6.63
C ILE A 630 -62.43 20.96 6.95
N TYR A 631 -62.91 22.16 6.67
CA TYR A 631 -62.48 23.38 7.35
C TYR A 631 -63.68 24.27 7.64
N ILE A 632 -63.54 25.15 8.62
CA ILE A 632 -64.52 26.19 8.95
C ILE A 632 -64.12 27.44 8.16
N LEU A 633 -65.05 27.97 7.37
CA LEU A 633 -64.90 29.22 6.62
C LEU A 633 -65.84 30.25 7.23
N ILE A 634 -65.28 31.39 7.62
CA ILE A 634 -66.01 32.53 8.15
C ILE A 634 -65.89 33.65 7.12
N GLU A 635 -67.01 34.25 6.74
CA GLU A 635 -67.09 35.33 5.76
C GLU A 635 -67.84 36.51 6.37
N THR A 636 -67.42 37.73 6.06
CA THR A 636 -68.17 38.95 6.35
C THR A 636 -68.16 39.85 5.13
N ALA A 637 -69.30 40.45 4.82
CA ALA A 637 -69.48 41.22 3.61
C ALA A 637 -70.19 42.53 3.83
N ASP A 638 -69.68 43.57 3.17
CA ASP A 638 -70.35 44.84 2.86
C ASP A 638 -70.46 44.94 1.33
N ASN A 639 -71.47 44.27 0.76
CA ASN A 639 -71.68 44.18 -0.70
C ASN A 639 -72.75 45.14 -1.20
N GLY A 640 -73.41 45.86 -0.30
CA GLY A 640 -74.45 46.84 -0.59
C GLY A 640 -73.91 48.23 -0.89
N SER A 641 -74.69 49.25 -0.50
CA SER A 641 -74.16 50.61 -0.38
C SER A 641 -73.30 50.66 0.88
N ASN A 642 -72.17 51.38 0.84
CA ASN A 642 -71.25 51.49 1.97
C ASN A 642 -72.01 51.63 3.30
N SER A 643 -71.77 50.65 4.18
CA SER A 643 -72.40 50.52 5.47
C SER A 643 -71.37 50.08 6.50
N SER A 644 -71.53 50.54 7.75
CA SER A 644 -70.60 50.14 8.79
C SER A 644 -70.91 48.72 9.23
N ILE A 645 -69.94 47.82 9.04
CA ILE A 645 -70.05 46.38 9.29
C ILE A 645 -68.85 45.90 10.11
N GLU A 646 -69.12 45.29 11.26
CA GLU A 646 -68.08 44.62 12.06
C GLU A 646 -68.54 43.24 12.52
N ALA A 647 -67.63 42.27 12.54
CA ALA A 647 -67.89 40.94 13.03
C ALA A 647 -66.73 40.43 13.89
N ALA A 648 -67.04 39.53 14.82
CA ALA A 648 -66.03 38.80 15.56
C ALA A 648 -66.45 37.36 15.83
N VAL A 649 -65.47 36.48 16.01
CA VAL A 649 -65.65 35.07 16.37
C VAL A 649 -64.66 34.66 17.46
N ASP A 650 -65.13 33.90 18.43
CA ASP A 650 -64.35 33.41 19.56
C ASP A 650 -64.82 31.99 19.97
N ASP A 651 -64.01 31.25 20.76
CA ASP A 651 -64.35 29.95 21.35
C ASP A 651 -64.89 28.90 20.34
N VAL A 652 -64.21 28.72 19.20
CA VAL A 652 -64.58 27.73 18.17
C VAL A 652 -64.25 26.32 18.67
N MET A 653 -65.22 25.42 18.70
CA MET A 653 -65.04 24.08 19.24
C MET A 653 -65.87 23.06 18.51
N ILE A 654 -65.30 21.89 18.22
CA ILE A 654 -66.05 20.70 17.82
C ILE A 654 -65.97 19.69 18.97
N LYS A 655 -67.10 19.46 19.64
CA LYS A 655 -67.22 18.47 20.71
C LYS A 655 -67.45 17.08 20.15
N LEU A 656 -66.76 16.12 20.74
CA LEU A 656 -67.07 14.70 20.62
C LEU A 656 -68.23 14.34 21.56
N PRO A 657 -68.97 13.26 21.25
CA PRO A 657 -70.10 12.78 22.05
C PRO A 657 -69.74 12.37 23.49
#